data_AF-A0A0C1DCI5-F1
#
_entry.id   AF-A0A0C1DCI5-F1
#
_cell.length_a   1.000
_cell.length_b   1.000
_cell.length_c   1.000
_cell.angle_alpha   90.00
_cell.angle_beta   90.00
_cell.angle_gamma   90.00
#
_symmetry.space_group_name_H-M   'P 1'
#
loop_
_entity.id
_entity.type
_entity.pdbx_description
1 polymer ?
#
loop_
_entity_poly.entity_id
_entity_poly.type
_entity_poly.pdbx_seq_one_letter_code
_entity_poly.pdbx_strand_id
1 'polypeptide(L)'
;MRLSKLLALFAGLFFFQNIYAQTYVVTSNADSGPGTLREGLTQAAVANRTTTFTINFNLPGTPTDNANRTIRLRTALPVVTSNVIIDGTSQASWPALGVSGAKVILEPEYANTTFSGLVIGQYATTLVQTTGVEIYGLYIRNFATITNLQNVNMAQGSGIVLDYRANNITIGAPGKGNVIGGNINGIVVQNSSFFSTAVNTKIKIQSNLIGVIYDGITPNTNVTGISANLYDCGLDVGGDNAGEGNVIAANRINVDITRSSYSSSARFDINVINNKIGVDYTGKKDFHELPLFLSSSALEISGLKVNALNTALYVRNNIIGGNRTTGVSITNSDFILTGNAIGTDAAGTVVMGNGMGVKLEAGASGTVGGATPAEANLIANNNFGLETVSAKPVKVTRNSFFCNKNFGIGKTLTILQPYIQVLKKRSDYVSGRATPNSEVELFYTVNCQGICEGKTYIATVQAGSDGRWEYNGTLSGMVTATASLLNATTSPFSTAELLPNEAIVEPVTCNANGSITIPEPREGFTFSWVKIETDGSRVSKGNTQSISNLDVGTYEVTVDDGCKAFPTVFIIKDQKLTKPTILPINPVCGQTSFTFTAEVLRGKGVLKYEWINTATNAVVSRSNPANLPEGTYYVKVSDEASCSLDSDPITVKRKPKIIITSTIAPKHATCGSQNGAITGLKITDFTGAVTYKWYKPDPITGALGDVIASTLDLLNVDGGNYTIVVSDEGECPPTSASYFIITDNTIQISDAGIKKNVTCNSDNGALGGITLTDANGYEWIGPDGITIRKGTYSAGTSLLIENLKPGSYRLWASNSSSTCPRVSRDFVITATPPPVYNFSHRESPTTCGLTNGTIDLDFSSALPYRYEWKDEAGNIVLSTKTINSISLKNLPGGVYTMYAYDINNCAPFVIGPYTIEVTPLLTIVPNTGKAVKDGCSLQRGSVSGVQVIGGVPGYDFKWINEAGEAVQFTQDLTNIGAGTYRLEVKDKTSCGYSISEPFTIVDEPFKILAPVINDLRVCYVSDIVLPVIAPEEGTYQLFERIDDSKPFLESTKGIFSFKVAKTADYFVRRKLGSCTSEFTKVHVEVTHDNLEITNTMTPNGDGMNDVWQVRGLPDFKGTNIKVYTRGGQLVYESIGNYTKPFDGRFRDKELPAGVYYYVIDLRAECKPLGGSITLLR
;
A
#
# COMPACT_ATOMS: atom_id res chain seq x y z
N MET A 1 58.29 47.42 -64.74
CA MET A 1 57.74 46.14 -64.24
C MET A 1 58.40 45.72 -62.92
N ARG A 2 58.11 46.40 -61.79
CA ARG A 2 58.62 46.01 -60.45
C ARG A 2 57.68 46.44 -59.31
N LEU A 3 56.35 46.39 -59.52
CA LEU A 3 55.37 46.68 -58.46
C LEU A 3 54.24 45.63 -58.32
N SER A 4 54.12 44.65 -59.24
CA SER A 4 53.01 43.68 -59.23
C SER A 4 53.30 42.35 -58.54
N LYS A 5 54.56 42.07 -58.15
CA LYS A 5 54.93 40.81 -57.48
C LYS A 5 55.07 40.89 -55.96
N LEU A 6 55.11 42.10 -55.36
CA LEU A 6 55.18 42.26 -53.90
C LEU A 6 53.78 42.33 -53.24
N LEU A 7 52.75 42.79 -53.96
CA LEU A 7 51.37 42.80 -53.44
C LEU A 7 50.74 41.40 -53.38
N ALA A 8 51.14 40.48 -54.26
CA ALA A 8 50.64 39.10 -54.25
C ALA A 8 51.18 38.26 -53.08
N LEU A 9 52.36 38.62 -52.53
CA LEU A 9 52.91 37.96 -51.34
C LEU A 9 52.29 38.47 -50.04
N PHE A 10 51.85 39.74 -50.00
CA PHE A 10 51.12 40.30 -48.85
C PHE A 10 49.62 39.95 -48.85
N ALA A 11 49.00 39.73 -50.02
CA ALA A 11 47.61 39.27 -50.11
C ALA A 11 47.44 37.75 -49.90
N GLY A 12 48.48 36.94 -50.14
CA GLY A 12 48.47 35.49 -49.88
C GLY A 12 48.64 35.08 -48.41
N LEU A 13 49.08 36.00 -47.55
CA LEU A 13 49.23 35.78 -46.10
C LEU A 13 47.96 36.09 -45.28
N PHE A 14 46.91 36.60 -45.92
CA PHE A 14 45.62 36.92 -45.28
C PHE A 14 44.52 35.86 -45.49
N PHE A 15 44.79 34.75 -46.18
CA PHE A 15 43.78 33.73 -46.53
C PHE A 15 44.15 32.28 -46.20
N PHE A 16 44.98 32.06 -45.17
CA PHE A 16 45.07 30.77 -44.49
C PHE A 16 45.06 30.99 -42.97
N GLN A 17 43.89 31.29 -42.41
CA GLN A 17 43.69 31.04 -40.99
C GLN A 17 43.66 29.53 -40.78
N ASN A 18 44.81 28.98 -40.41
CA ASN A 18 44.88 27.67 -39.79
C ASN A 18 43.94 27.67 -38.58
N ILE A 19 42.98 26.75 -38.59
CA ILE A 19 41.95 26.57 -37.58
C ILE A 19 42.60 25.90 -36.37
N TYR A 20 43.18 26.68 -35.46
CA TYR A 20 43.75 26.17 -34.20
C TYR A 20 42.74 26.28 -33.06
N ALA A 21 42.77 25.30 -32.14
CA ALA A 21 42.04 25.37 -30.87
C ALA A 21 42.51 26.60 -30.06
N GLN A 22 41.57 27.40 -29.55
CA GLN A 22 41.88 28.59 -28.76
C GLN A 22 42.00 28.20 -27.29
N THR A 23 43.10 28.58 -26.64
CA THR A 23 43.33 28.33 -25.20
C THR A 23 43.35 29.65 -24.43
N TYR A 24 42.56 29.74 -23.36
CA TYR A 24 42.59 30.81 -22.37
C TYR A 24 43.11 30.26 -21.04
N VAL A 25 43.96 31.01 -20.34
CA VAL A 25 44.54 30.58 -19.06
C VAL A 25 44.08 31.53 -17.95
N VAL A 26 43.35 30.97 -16.98
CA VAL A 26 42.92 31.66 -15.76
C VAL A 26 44.12 31.86 -14.85
N THR A 27 44.46 33.11 -14.55
CA THR A 27 45.63 33.53 -13.75
C THR A 27 45.24 34.30 -12.49
N SER A 28 43.95 34.54 -12.27
CA SER A 28 43.42 35.24 -11.09
C SER A 28 42.26 34.47 -10.47
N ASN A 29 42.25 34.37 -9.13
CA ASN A 29 41.16 33.77 -8.37
C ASN A 29 40.06 34.78 -7.97
N ALA A 30 40.12 36.02 -8.50
CA ALA A 30 39.07 37.00 -8.32
C ALA A 30 37.78 36.63 -9.08
N ASP A 31 36.65 37.16 -8.63
CA ASP A 31 35.33 36.94 -9.26
C ASP A 31 35.23 37.52 -10.69
N SER A 32 35.89 38.65 -10.95
CA SER A 32 35.82 39.38 -12.23
C SER A 32 37.08 40.19 -12.51
N GLY A 33 37.22 40.63 -13.76
CA GLY A 33 38.38 41.38 -14.25
C GLY A 33 39.37 40.52 -15.06
N PRO A 34 40.49 41.10 -15.49
CA PRO A 34 41.48 40.42 -16.33
C PRO A 34 42.05 39.15 -15.67
N GLY A 35 42.20 38.09 -16.47
CA GLY A 35 42.78 36.81 -16.03
C GLY A 35 41.84 35.92 -15.22
N THR A 36 40.56 36.27 -15.07
CA THR A 36 39.58 35.51 -14.27
C THR A 36 38.84 34.45 -15.08
N LEU A 37 38.28 33.45 -14.40
CA LEU A 37 37.40 32.45 -15.04
C LEU A 37 36.20 33.12 -15.73
N ARG A 38 35.63 34.18 -15.13
CA ARG A 38 34.53 34.95 -15.70
C ARG A 38 34.90 35.54 -17.06
N GLU A 39 36.07 36.16 -17.17
CA GLU A 39 36.56 36.69 -18.45
C GLU A 39 36.74 35.58 -19.49
N GLY A 40 37.36 34.46 -19.10
CA GLY A 40 37.54 33.30 -19.98
C GLY A 40 36.21 32.78 -20.54
N LEU A 41 35.18 32.68 -19.69
CA LEU A 41 33.83 32.29 -20.11
C LEU A 41 33.14 33.33 -20.99
N THR A 42 33.35 34.63 -20.72
CA THR A 42 32.83 35.70 -21.60
C THR A 42 33.49 35.67 -22.97
N GLN A 43 34.81 35.42 -23.07
CA GLN A 43 35.50 35.23 -24.35
C GLN A 43 35.04 33.94 -25.06
N ALA A 44 34.69 32.94 -24.26
CA ALA A 44 34.05 31.73 -24.76
C ALA A 44 32.58 31.96 -25.16
N ALA A 45 31.91 33.10 -24.94
CA ALA A 45 30.47 33.23 -25.17
C ALA A 45 30.08 33.51 -26.65
N VAL A 46 30.26 32.52 -27.53
CA VAL A 46 29.81 32.59 -28.94
C VAL A 46 28.78 31.50 -29.20
N ALA A 47 27.57 31.91 -29.60
CA ALA A 47 26.41 31.01 -29.74
C ALA A 47 26.67 29.81 -30.65
N ASN A 48 27.30 30.03 -31.82
CA ASN A 48 27.52 29.02 -32.88
C ASN A 48 28.99 28.59 -33.01
N ARG A 49 29.74 28.47 -31.90
CA ARG A 49 31.15 28.05 -31.99
C ARG A 49 31.26 26.62 -32.52
N THR A 50 32.12 26.41 -33.52
CA THR A 50 32.42 25.09 -34.12
C THR A 50 33.78 24.52 -33.73
N THR A 51 34.69 25.36 -33.22
CA THR A 51 36.03 24.97 -32.78
C THR A 51 36.09 24.85 -31.26
N THR A 52 36.98 23.99 -30.73
CA THR A 52 37.14 23.86 -29.28
C THR A 52 37.83 25.09 -28.67
N PHE A 53 37.25 25.63 -27.60
CA PHE A 53 37.82 26.66 -26.74
C PHE A 53 38.17 26.05 -25.38
N THR A 54 39.44 26.05 -25.02
CA THR A 54 39.93 25.41 -23.78
C THR A 54 40.25 26.47 -22.73
N ILE A 55 39.67 26.34 -21.54
CA ILE A 55 39.96 27.13 -20.36
C ILE A 55 40.84 26.31 -19.42
N ASN A 56 42.10 26.70 -19.32
CA ASN A 56 43.09 26.15 -18.41
C ASN A 56 43.31 27.07 -17.21
N PHE A 57 43.99 26.58 -16.18
CA PHE A 57 44.28 27.31 -14.94
C PHE A 57 45.80 27.38 -14.71
N ASN A 58 46.26 28.54 -14.27
CA ASN A 58 47.59 28.80 -13.74
C ASN A 58 47.51 29.87 -12.64
N LEU A 59 46.72 29.57 -11.59
CA LEU A 59 46.52 30.44 -10.43
C LEU A 59 47.82 30.59 -9.62
N PRO A 60 48.14 31.80 -9.13
CA PRO A 60 49.32 32.05 -8.31
C PRO A 60 49.13 31.55 -6.87
N GLY A 61 50.24 31.34 -6.15
CA GLY A 61 50.24 31.01 -4.73
C GLY A 61 50.64 29.56 -4.42
N THR A 62 50.43 29.15 -3.18
CA THR A 62 50.87 27.84 -2.69
C THR A 62 49.71 26.84 -2.66
N PRO A 63 49.94 25.56 -3.03
CA PRO A 63 48.89 24.56 -3.08
C PRO A 63 48.29 24.17 -1.73
N THR A 64 48.93 24.52 -0.61
CA THR A 64 48.45 24.24 0.75
C THR A 64 47.46 25.27 1.27
N ASP A 65 47.41 26.47 0.66
CA ASP A 65 46.43 27.49 1.02
C ASP A 65 45.19 27.37 0.13
N ASN A 66 44.08 26.92 0.72
CA ASN A 66 42.81 26.82 0.00
C ASN A 66 42.33 28.16 -0.54
N ALA A 67 42.72 29.30 0.06
CA ALA A 67 42.36 30.61 -0.48
C ALA A 67 42.93 30.84 -1.89
N ASN A 68 44.14 30.33 -2.18
CA ASN A 68 44.76 30.43 -3.51
C ASN A 68 44.03 29.56 -4.55
N ARG A 69 43.43 28.45 -4.13
CA ARG A 69 42.65 27.54 -4.98
C ARG A 69 41.21 27.99 -5.22
N THR A 70 40.72 28.92 -4.41
CA THR A 70 39.30 29.24 -4.35
C THR A 70 38.97 30.49 -5.15
N ILE A 71 38.08 30.34 -6.13
CA ILE A 71 37.43 31.44 -6.83
C ILE A 71 36.07 31.66 -6.15
N ARG A 72 35.92 32.80 -5.47
CA ARG A 72 34.68 33.16 -4.77
C ARG A 72 33.77 33.95 -5.69
N LEU A 73 32.61 33.39 -5.98
CA LEU A 73 31.64 33.98 -6.90
C LEU A 73 30.72 34.95 -6.17
N ARG A 74 30.61 36.18 -6.67
CA ARG A 74 29.64 37.17 -6.16
C ARG A 74 28.32 37.11 -6.88
N THR A 75 28.36 36.70 -8.15
CA THR A 75 27.23 36.62 -9.07
C THR A 75 27.39 35.41 -9.98
N ALA A 76 26.29 35.00 -10.64
CA ALA A 76 26.29 33.91 -11.59
C ALA A 76 27.41 34.06 -12.64
N LEU A 77 28.13 32.99 -12.95
CA LEU A 77 29.08 32.96 -14.07
C LEU A 77 28.33 33.04 -15.41
N PRO A 78 28.98 33.57 -16.48
CA PRO A 78 28.43 33.47 -17.82
C PRO A 78 28.14 32.01 -18.21
N VAL A 79 27.07 31.79 -18.96
CA VAL A 79 26.68 30.45 -19.43
C VAL A 79 27.77 29.84 -20.32
N VAL A 80 28.02 28.54 -20.14
CA VAL A 80 28.96 27.77 -20.95
C VAL A 80 28.27 27.41 -22.27
N THR A 81 28.78 27.98 -23.37
CA THR A 81 28.29 27.72 -24.74
C THR A 81 28.95 26.47 -25.35
N SER A 82 28.62 26.15 -26.61
CA SER A 82 29.18 24.98 -27.33
C SER A 82 30.70 24.99 -27.47
N ASN A 83 31.26 23.79 -27.53
CA ASN A 83 32.67 23.47 -27.80
C ASN A 83 33.63 24.13 -26.79
N VAL A 84 33.31 24.05 -25.51
CA VAL A 84 34.13 24.61 -24.41
C VAL A 84 34.63 23.49 -23.50
N ILE A 85 35.94 23.43 -23.27
CA ILE A 85 36.55 22.56 -22.27
C ILE A 85 37.00 23.43 -21.09
N ILE A 86 36.56 23.10 -19.87
CA ILE A 86 37.06 23.72 -18.64
C ILE A 86 37.87 22.67 -17.89
N ASP A 87 39.19 22.82 -17.87
CA ASP A 87 40.08 21.82 -17.27
C ASP A 87 40.80 22.38 -16.05
N GLY A 88 40.20 22.24 -14.86
CA GLY A 88 40.83 22.55 -13.58
C GLY A 88 42.08 21.72 -13.28
N THR A 89 42.24 20.54 -13.89
CA THR A 89 43.42 19.69 -13.70
C THR A 89 44.68 20.27 -14.37
N SER A 90 44.48 21.17 -15.34
CA SER A 90 45.56 21.90 -16.02
C SER A 90 46.37 22.81 -15.11
N GLN A 91 45.89 23.12 -13.89
CA GLN A 91 46.67 23.78 -12.86
C GLN A 91 47.92 22.96 -12.53
N ALA A 92 49.02 23.31 -13.20
CA ALA A 92 50.30 22.64 -13.08
C ALA A 92 50.92 22.92 -11.70
N SER A 93 51.74 21.99 -11.22
CA SER A 93 52.47 22.09 -9.93
C SER A 93 51.64 21.92 -8.64
N TRP A 94 50.31 21.85 -8.72
CA TRP A 94 49.46 21.65 -7.54
C TRP A 94 48.96 20.20 -7.43
N PRO A 95 49.08 19.54 -6.25
CA PRO A 95 48.44 18.25 -6.01
C PRO A 95 46.91 18.38 -6.10
N ALA A 96 46.28 17.29 -6.52
CA ALA A 96 44.82 17.15 -6.47
C ALA A 96 44.32 17.13 -5.02
N LEU A 97 43.06 17.50 -4.83
CA LEU A 97 42.40 17.46 -3.55
C LEU A 97 41.98 16.02 -3.24
N GLY A 98 42.55 15.44 -2.18
CA GLY A 98 42.24 14.10 -1.68
C GLY A 98 42.34 13.01 -2.74
N VAL A 99 41.27 12.22 -2.88
CA VAL A 99 41.17 11.08 -3.82
C VAL A 99 40.57 11.48 -5.17
N SER A 100 40.25 12.76 -5.34
CA SER A 100 39.67 13.31 -6.58
C SER A 100 40.72 13.75 -7.59
N GLY A 101 40.28 14.19 -8.78
CA GLY A 101 41.13 14.91 -9.73
C GLY A 101 41.09 16.44 -9.56
N ALA A 102 40.32 16.96 -8.62
CA ALA A 102 40.03 18.39 -8.52
C ALA A 102 41.20 19.19 -7.96
N LYS A 103 41.46 20.36 -8.52
CA LYS A 103 42.53 21.28 -8.07
C LYS A 103 42.07 22.70 -7.79
N VAL A 104 40.97 23.12 -8.42
CA VAL A 104 40.41 24.48 -8.32
C VAL A 104 39.06 24.41 -7.65
N ILE A 105 38.77 25.33 -6.73
CA ILE A 105 37.54 25.39 -5.95
C ILE A 105 36.68 26.55 -6.47
N LEU A 106 35.39 26.28 -6.71
CA LEU A 106 34.36 27.27 -6.94
C LEU A 106 33.39 27.26 -5.76
N GLU A 107 33.19 28.42 -5.11
CA GLU A 107 32.21 28.59 -4.04
C GLU A 107 31.60 30.00 -4.11
N PRO A 108 30.37 30.22 -3.61
CA PRO A 108 29.84 31.57 -3.51
C PRO A 108 30.52 32.37 -2.38
N GLU A 109 30.58 33.69 -2.52
CA GLU A 109 31.05 34.59 -1.46
C GLU A 109 30.06 34.60 -0.26
N TYR A 110 28.77 34.33 -0.52
CA TYR A 110 27.70 34.33 0.48
C TYR A 110 26.94 32.98 0.52
N ALA A 111 26.59 32.53 1.72
CA ALA A 111 25.97 31.21 1.96
C ALA A 111 24.53 31.05 1.40
N ASN A 112 23.81 32.16 1.17
CA ASN A 112 22.42 32.17 0.68
C ASN A 112 22.32 32.60 -0.79
N THR A 113 23.19 32.06 -1.64
CA THR A 113 23.16 32.36 -3.08
C THR A 113 21.96 31.72 -3.78
N THR A 114 21.43 32.40 -4.80
CA THR A 114 20.35 31.96 -5.70
C THR A 114 20.86 31.62 -7.10
N PHE A 115 22.17 31.64 -7.32
CA PHE A 115 22.79 31.24 -8.59
C PHE A 115 23.58 29.95 -8.44
N SER A 116 23.72 29.21 -9.53
CA SER A 116 24.46 27.94 -9.59
C SER A 116 25.94 28.14 -9.93
N GLY A 117 26.77 27.13 -9.64
CA GLY A 117 28.20 27.19 -9.91
C GLY A 117 28.53 27.31 -11.39
N LEU A 118 28.05 26.38 -12.20
CA LEU A 118 28.15 26.45 -13.66
C LEU A 118 26.79 26.18 -14.30
N VAL A 119 26.48 26.93 -15.36
CA VAL A 119 25.29 26.71 -16.18
C VAL A 119 25.75 26.46 -17.62
N ILE A 120 25.45 25.28 -18.13
CA ILE A 120 25.78 24.84 -19.50
C ILE A 120 24.48 24.84 -20.29
N GLY A 121 24.44 25.58 -21.39
CA GLY A 121 23.22 25.74 -22.16
C GLY A 121 23.08 27.15 -22.71
N GLN A 122 22.08 27.33 -23.58
CA GLN A 122 21.72 28.63 -24.13
C GLN A 122 20.22 28.87 -23.93
N TYR A 123 19.82 30.13 -23.82
CA TYR A 123 18.41 30.48 -23.69
C TYR A 123 17.59 29.94 -24.87
N ALA A 124 16.37 29.48 -24.58
CA ALA A 124 15.46 28.87 -25.55
C ALA A 124 15.21 29.72 -26.82
N THR A 125 15.32 31.05 -26.70
CA THR A 125 15.12 32.02 -27.80
C THR A 125 16.19 31.96 -28.88
N THR A 126 17.36 31.38 -28.62
CA THR A 126 18.48 31.32 -29.58
C THR A 126 18.29 30.24 -30.65
N LEU A 127 17.46 29.24 -30.39
CA LEU A 127 17.29 28.03 -31.21
C LEU A 127 18.59 27.22 -31.46
N VAL A 128 19.69 27.51 -30.77
CA VAL A 128 20.97 26.84 -30.93
C VAL A 128 21.14 25.71 -29.91
N GLN A 129 21.71 24.59 -30.35
CA GLN A 129 22.04 23.45 -29.48
C GLN A 129 23.42 23.64 -28.84
N THR A 130 23.52 23.38 -27.53
CA THR A 130 24.81 23.36 -26.82
C THR A 130 25.43 21.97 -26.92
N THR A 131 26.65 21.87 -27.48
CA THR A 131 27.33 20.59 -27.68
C THR A 131 28.83 20.66 -27.50
N GLY A 132 29.49 19.53 -27.17
CA GLY A 132 30.95 19.43 -27.07
C GLY A 132 31.52 20.16 -25.86
N VAL A 133 30.79 20.15 -24.74
CA VAL A 133 31.26 20.77 -23.49
C VAL A 133 31.86 19.70 -22.59
N GLU A 134 33.04 19.99 -22.04
CA GLU A 134 33.75 19.09 -21.14
C GLU A 134 34.20 19.81 -19.86
N ILE A 135 33.93 19.25 -18.69
CA ILE A 135 34.23 19.86 -17.38
C ILE A 135 35.06 18.91 -16.52
N TYR A 136 36.24 19.35 -16.11
CA TYR A 136 37.23 18.54 -15.39
C TYR A 136 37.84 19.26 -14.20
N GLY A 137 38.19 18.51 -13.15
CA GLY A 137 39.08 18.97 -12.09
C GLY A 137 38.59 20.14 -11.21
N LEU A 138 37.28 20.36 -11.12
CA LEU A 138 36.69 21.41 -10.28
C LEU A 138 36.11 20.84 -8.98
N TYR A 139 36.25 21.59 -7.87
CA TYR A 139 35.51 21.37 -6.63
C TYR A 139 34.45 22.46 -6.47
N ILE A 140 33.21 22.15 -6.78
CA ILE A 140 32.08 23.10 -6.77
C ILE A 140 31.28 22.88 -5.49
N ARG A 141 31.21 23.89 -4.61
CA ARG A 141 30.61 23.69 -3.29
C ARG A 141 29.80 24.85 -2.74
N ASN A 142 28.89 24.51 -1.83
CA ASN A 142 28.20 25.41 -0.92
C ASN A 142 27.32 26.46 -1.61
N PHE A 143 26.73 26.12 -2.76
CA PHE A 143 25.73 26.97 -3.42
C PHE A 143 24.34 26.87 -2.76
N ALA A 144 24.18 26.02 -1.74
CA ALA A 144 23.03 25.98 -0.85
C ALA A 144 23.45 25.87 0.61
N THR A 145 22.61 26.34 1.53
CA THR A 145 22.80 26.12 2.97
C THR A 145 21.83 25.03 3.43
N ILE A 146 22.36 23.82 3.65
CA ILE A 146 21.55 22.65 4.03
C ILE A 146 21.82 22.31 5.49
N THR A 147 20.90 22.69 6.37
CA THR A 147 20.93 22.33 7.80
C THR A 147 19.85 21.30 8.17
N ASN A 148 18.84 21.12 7.31
CA ASN A 148 17.80 20.10 7.41
C ASN A 148 17.30 19.76 5.99
N LEU A 149 16.93 18.51 5.73
CA LEU A 149 16.40 18.02 4.45
C LEU A 149 14.87 18.14 4.31
N GLN A 150 14.13 18.45 5.37
CA GLN A 150 12.68 18.66 5.29
C GLN A 150 12.30 20.04 4.74
N ASN A 151 12.99 21.08 5.18
CA ASN A 151 12.67 22.48 4.88
C ASN A 151 13.83 23.15 4.14
N VAL A 152 14.22 22.60 3.00
CA VAL A 152 15.29 23.17 2.18
C VAL A 152 14.76 24.34 1.35
N ASN A 153 15.48 25.45 1.32
CA ASN A 153 15.19 26.54 0.39
C ASN A 153 15.59 26.16 -1.04
N MET A 154 14.63 25.64 -1.82
CA MET A 154 14.86 25.18 -3.19
C MET A 154 15.21 26.31 -4.18
N ALA A 155 15.15 27.59 -3.78
CA ALA A 155 15.57 28.72 -4.62
C ALA A 155 17.09 28.93 -4.66
N GLN A 156 17.86 28.17 -3.87
CA GLN A 156 19.32 28.24 -3.86
C GLN A 156 19.97 27.52 -5.05
N GLY A 157 21.27 27.72 -5.22
CA GLY A 157 22.02 27.24 -6.37
C GLY A 157 22.29 25.72 -6.39
N SER A 158 22.47 25.20 -7.61
CA SER A 158 23.01 23.86 -7.88
C SER A 158 24.51 23.94 -8.24
N GLY A 159 25.21 22.82 -8.23
CA GLY A 159 26.62 22.76 -8.62
C GLY A 159 26.80 23.01 -10.13
N ILE A 160 26.35 22.06 -10.94
CA ILE A 160 26.34 22.17 -12.41
C ILE A 160 24.91 22.00 -12.92
N VAL A 161 24.46 22.96 -13.73
CA VAL A 161 23.16 22.94 -14.40
C VAL A 161 23.38 22.73 -15.89
N LEU A 162 22.77 21.69 -16.46
CA LEU A 162 22.63 21.54 -17.91
C LEU A 162 21.22 21.99 -18.25
N ASP A 163 21.14 23.13 -18.92
CA ASP A 163 19.89 23.77 -19.29
C ASP A 163 19.71 23.73 -20.82
N TYR A 164 18.45 23.72 -21.27
CA TYR A 164 17.98 23.82 -22.67
C TYR A 164 18.93 23.34 -23.79
N ARG A 165 18.61 22.19 -24.43
CA ARG A 165 19.26 21.68 -25.65
C ARG A 165 20.77 21.39 -25.51
N ALA A 166 21.18 20.89 -24.34
CA ALA A 166 22.55 20.42 -24.10
C ALA A 166 22.70 18.94 -24.46
N ASN A 167 23.73 18.61 -25.25
CA ASN A 167 23.95 17.29 -25.84
C ASN A 167 25.45 17.04 -26.02
N ASN A 168 25.93 15.80 -25.97
CA ASN A 168 27.38 15.51 -26.05
C ASN A 168 28.18 16.32 -25.01
N ILE A 169 27.76 16.19 -23.76
CA ILE A 169 28.36 16.86 -22.60
C ILE A 169 29.08 15.82 -21.76
N THR A 170 30.34 16.10 -21.39
CA THR A 170 31.13 15.22 -20.52
C THR A 170 31.49 15.94 -19.23
N ILE A 171 31.12 15.36 -18.09
CA ILE A 171 31.48 15.85 -16.76
C ILE A 171 32.34 14.81 -16.08
N GLY A 172 33.63 15.13 -15.96
CA GLY A 172 34.64 14.26 -15.39
C GLY A 172 35.22 13.25 -16.38
N ALA A 173 36.40 12.74 -16.03
CA ALA A 173 37.11 11.68 -16.73
C ALA A 173 38.05 10.98 -15.73
N PRO A 174 38.53 9.76 -15.99
CA PRO A 174 39.48 9.07 -15.12
C PRO A 174 40.70 9.94 -14.81
N GLY A 175 41.03 10.11 -13.53
CA GLY A 175 42.10 11.00 -13.05
C GLY A 175 41.79 12.51 -13.11
N LYS A 176 40.64 12.91 -13.67
CA LYS A 176 40.19 14.29 -13.80
C LYS A 176 38.79 14.57 -13.22
N GLY A 177 38.37 13.75 -12.27
CA GLY A 177 37.06 13.83 -11.61
C GLY A 177 36.80 15.16 -10.90
N ASN A 178 35.57 15.65 -10.98
CA ASN A 178 35.11 16.80 -10.21
C ASN A 178 34.65 16.39 -8.80
N VAL A 179 34.59 17.35 -7.89
CA VAL A 179 34.00 17.19 -6.55
C VAL A 179 32.84 18.17 -6.43
N ILE A 180 31.65 17.72 -6.02
CA ILE A 180 30.44 18.55 -6.03
C ILE A 180 29.61 18.28 -4.78
N GLY A 181 29.46 19.25 -3.88
CA GLY A 181 28.68 19.06 -2.64
C GLY A 181 28.21 20.34 -1.98
N GLY A 182 27.18 20.28 -1.12
CA GLY A 182 26.63 21.46 -0.45
C GLY A 182 25.74 22.32 -1.35
N ASN A 183 25.00 21.70 -2.28
CA ASN A 183 24.16 22.40 -3.27
C ASN A 183 22.73 21.84 -3.26
N ILE A 184 21.77 22.53 -3.90
CA ILE A 184 20.42 21.95 -4.09
C ILE A 184 20.52 20.67 -4.90
N ASN A 185 21.10 20.75 -6.11
CA ASN A 185 21.50 19.59 -6.88
C ASN A 185 23.02 19.61 -7.06
N GLY A 186 23.67 18.45 -7.00
CA GLY A 186 25.07 18.34 -7.43
C GLY A 186 25.17 18.64 -8.92
N ILE A 187 24.51 17.81 -9.73
CA ILE A 187 24.34 18.00 -11.16
C ILE A 187 22.85 17.92 -11.48
N VAL A 188 22.33 18.90 -12.21
CA VAL A 188 20.95 18.87 -12.70
C VAL A 188 20.95 18.94 -14.23
N VAL A 189 20.16 18.07 -14.86
CA VAL A 189 19.88 18.08 -16.30
C VAL A 189 18.41 18.46 -16.49
N GLN A 190 18.17 19.60 -17.11
CA GLN A 190 16.84 20.19 -17.34
C GLN A 190 16.56 20.30 -18.83
N ASN A 191 16.61 19.18 -19.55
CA ASN A 191 16.42 19.21 -21.00
C ASN A 191 14.92 19.28 -21.33
N SER A 192 14.39 20.48 -21.57
CA SER A 192 12.97 20.70 -21.89
C SER A 192 12.75 21.10 -23.35
N SER A 193 11.74 20.48 -23.98
CA SER A 193 11.06 20.80 -25.27
C SER A 193 11.65 20.33 -26.64
N PHE A 194 10.86 19.47 -27.32
CA PHE A 194 10.49 19.34 -28.76
C PHE A 194 11.45 19.59 -29.95
N PHE A 195 12.75 19.85 -29.77
CA PHE A 195 13.56 20.40 -30.88
C PHE A 195 14.90 19.69 -31.17
N SER A 196 15.06 18.42 -30.78
CA SER A 196 16.21 17.61 -31.21
C SER A 196 15.87 16.83 -32.47
N THR A 197 16.41 17.22 -33.62
CA THR A 197 16.43 16.40 -34.84
C THR A 197 17.66 15.48 -34.93
N ALA A 198 18.52 15.48 -33.89
CA ALA A 198 19.77 14.72 -33.87
C ALA A 198 19.61 13.37 -33.15
N VAL A 199 19.93 12.29 -33.86
CA VAL A 199 19.55 10.90 -33.48
C VAL A 199 20.51 10.25 -32.46
N ASN A 200 21.61 10.89 -32.05
CA ASN A 200 22.56 10.31 -31.08
C ASN A 200 23.20 11.38 -30.20
N THR A 201 22.48 11.81 -29.16
CA THR A 201 23.01 12.76 -28.18
C THR A 201 23.13 12.09 -26.82
N LYS A 202 24.30 12.23 -26.17
CA LYS A 202 24.61 11.55 -24.91
C LYS A 202 25.21 12.52 -23.90
N ILE A 203 24.76 12.47 -22.66
CA ILE A 203 25.41 13.14 -21.53
C ILE A 203 26.19 12.08 -20.77
N LYS A 204 27.48 12.32 -20.52
CA LYS A 204 28.35 11.43 -19.74
C LYS A 204 28.77 12.11 -18.44
N ILE A 205 28.39 11.53 -17.31
CA ILE A 205 28.78 11.96 -15.98
C ILE A 205 29.63 10.82 -15.40
N GLN A 206 30.93 11.01 -15.25
CA GLN A 206 31.87 9.94 -14.88
C GLN A 206 32.98 10.43 -13.96
N SER A 207 33.53 9.53 -13.13
CA SER A 207 34.69 9.78 -12.26
C SER A 207 34.52 10.89 -11.22
N ASN A 208 33.29 11.37 -10.95
CA ASN A 208 33.04 12.48 -10.01
C ASN A 208 32.79 12.00 -8.59
N LEU A 209 33.09 12.85 -7.60
CA LEU A 209 32.63 12.73 -6.22
C LEU A 209 31.48 13.71 -6.00
N ILE A 210 30.29 13.21 -5.64
CA ILE A 210 29.07 14.01 -5.54
C ILE A 210 28.40 13.75 -4.17
N GLY A 211 28.25 14.82 -3.40
CA GLY A 211 27.67 14.81 -2.05
C GLY A 211 28.66 14.48 -0.93
N VAL A 212 29.93 14.24 -1.27
CA VAL A 212 31.07 14.14 -0.35
C VAL A 212 32.12 15.18 -0.71
N ILE A 213 33.00 15.53 0.23
CA ILE A 213 34.16 16.35 -0.10
C ILE A 213 35.23 15.52 -0.83
N TYR A 214 36.33 16.17 -1.17
CA TYR A 214 37.40 15.62 -1.98
C TYR A 214 38.14 14.40 -1.38
N ASP A 215 37.95 14.10 -0.10
CA ASP A 215 38.46 12.87 0.54
C ASP A 215 37.64 11.62 0.17
N GLY A 216 36.46 11.80 -0.41
CA GLY A 216 35.55 10.73 -0.80
C GLY A 216 34.79 10.06 0.35
N ILE A 217 34.94 10.56 1.59
CA ILE A 217 34.41 9.91 2.80
C ILE A 217 33.61 10.91 3.66
N THR A 218 34.03 12.17 3.74
CA THR A 218 33.33 13.16 4.57
C THR A 218 32.13 13.73 3.81
N PRO A 219 30.92 13.72 4.39
CA PRO A 219 29.70 14.19 3.73
C PRO A 219 29.73 15.71 3.49
N ASN A 220 29.25 16.11 2.33
CA ASN A 220 28.92 17.49 1.97
C ASN A 220 27.63 17.47 1.15
N THR A 221 26.54 17.18 1.85
CA THR A 221 25.23 16.80 1.32
C THR A 221 24.71 17.77 0.27
N ASN A 222 24.18 17.22 -0.83
CA ASN A 222 23.22 17.93 -1.68
C ASN A 222 21.79 17.44 -1.35
N VAL A 223 20.76 18.16 -1.77
CA VAL A 223 19.40 17.57 -1.75
C VAL A 223 19.36 16.40 -2.73
N THR A 224 19.69 16.65 -3.99
CA THR A 224 19.83 15.58 -4.99
C THR A 224 21.26 15.54 -5.52
N GLY A 225 21.87 14.36 -5.61
CA GLY A 225 23.21 14.21 -6.19
C GLY A 225 23.20 14.52 -7.68
N ILE A 226 22.50 13.69 -8.45
CA ILE A 226 22.23 13.87 -9.88
C ILE A 226 20.71 13.87 -10.09
N SER A 227 20.18 14.96 -10.64
CA SER A 227 18.77 15.09 -11.03
C SER A 227 18.67 15.23 -12.55
N ALA A 228 18.26 14.19 -13.26
CA ALA A 228 18.21 14.17 -14.72
C ALA A 228 16.78 14.09 -15.26
N ASN A 229 16.25 15.22 -15.72
CA ASN A 229 15.02 15.27 -16.50
C ASN A 229 15.36 15.20 -18.00
N LEU A 230 15.07 14.04 -18.60
CA LEU A 230 15.46 13.68 -19.95
C LEU A 230 14.27 13.82 -20.92
N TYR A 231 14.57 14.13 -22.19
CA TYR A 231 13.57 14.24 -23.26
C TYR A 231 13.91 13.37 -24.47
N ASP A 232 14.95 13.71 -25.23
CA ASP A 232 15.47 12.96 -26.40
C ASP A 232 17.02 12.85 -26.34
N CYS A 233 17.56 12.52 -25.16
CA CYS A 233 19.01 12.46 -24.91
C CYS A 233 19.33 11.23 -24.04
N GLY A 234 20.30 10.43 -24.47
CA GLY A 234 20.82 9.31 -23.67
C GLY A 234 21.69 9.80 -22.51
N LEU A 235 21.80 9.00 -21.46
CA LEU A 235 22.53 9.35 -20.25
C LEU A 235 23.44 8.21 -19.82
N ASP A 236 24.72 8.51 -19.63
CA ASP A 236 25.69 7.65 -18.95
C ASP A 236 26.04 8.26 -17.59
N VAL A 237 25.68 7.55 -16.54
CA VAL A 237 26.21 7.78 -15.18
C VAL A 237 27.23 6.69 -14.91
N GLY A 238 28.50 7.07 -14.96
CA GLY A 238 29.64 6.16 -14.84
C GLY A 238 30.08 5.61 -16.20
N GLY A 239 30.55 4.37 -16.22
CA GLY A 239 31.03 3.71 -17.43
C GLY A 239 31.62 2.32 -17.20
N ASP A 240 31.82 1.60 -18.31
CA ASP A 240 32.33 0.22 -18.30
C ASP A 240 33.83 0.13 -17.99
N ASN A 241 34.59 1.21 -18.14
CA ASN A 241 36.03 1.19 -17.90
C ASN A 241 36.37 1.49 -16.42
N ALA A 242 37.51 0.96 -15.97
CA ALA A 242 38.05 1.27 -14.65
C ALA A 242 38.25 2.78 -14.46
N GLY A 243 37.78 3.30 -13.32
CA GLY A 243 37.90 4.73 -12.96
C GLY A 243 36.82 5.63 -13.55
N GLU A 244 35.92 5.15 -14.43
CA GLU A 244 34.77 5.93 -14.93
C GLU A 244 33.63 6.02 -13.90
N GLY A 245 33.60 5.15 -12.89
CA GLY A 245 32.59 5.15 -11.83
C GLY A 245 32.56 6.44 -11.01
N ASN A 246 31.36 6.95 -10.73
CA ASN A 246 31.18 8.06 -9.79
C ASN A 246 31.01 7.55 -8.35
N VAL A 247 31.29 8.41 -7.37
CA VAL A 247 30.80 8.29 -6.00
C VAL A 247 29.70 9.30 -5.81
N ILE A 248 28.49 8.83 -5.51
CA ILE A 248 27.29 9.67 -5.37
C ILE A 248 26.65 9.29 -4.05
N ALA A 249 26.97 10.04 -3.00
CA ALA A 249 26.67 9.63 -1.64
C ALA A 249 26.33 10.82 -0.73
N ALA A 250 25.77 10.54 0.44
CA ALA A 250 25.35 11.54 1.41
C ALA A 250 24.36 12.60 0.87
N ASN A 251 23.60 12.28 -0.18
CA ASN A 251 22.49 13.10 -0.70
C ASN A 251 21.14 12.55 -0.23
N ARG A 252 20.09 13.38 -0.17
CA ARG A 252 18.72 12.88 0.09
C ARG A 252 18.30 11.89 -1.00
N ILE A 253 18.49 12.26 -2.27
CA ILE A 253 18.35 11.33 -3.39
C ILE A 253 19.69 11.33 -4.13
N ASN A 254 20.33 10.17 -4.28
CA ASN A 254 21.64 10.14 -4.93
C ASN A 254 21.50 10.34 -6.45
N VAL A 255 20.64 9.58 -7.11
CA VAL A 255 20.37 9.70 -8.54
C VAL A 255 18.87 9.65 -8.80
N ASP A 256 18.31 10.70 -9.40
CA ASP A 256 16.92 10.78 -9.84
C ASP A 256 16.86 10.99 -11.35
N ILE A 257 16.22 10.09 -12.09
CA ILE A 257 16.13 10.13 -13.54
C ILE A 257 14.65 10.07 -13.93
N THR A 258 14.17 11.11 -14.62
CA THR A 258 12.77 11.21 -15.04
C THR A 258 12.66 11.47 -16.53
N ARG A 259 11.69 10.81 -17.18
CA ARG A 259 11.21 11.15 -18.52
C ARG A 259 9.70 10.94 -18.58
N SER A 260 8.97 12.03 -18.40
CA SER A 260 7.50 12.04 -18.41
C SER A 260 6.89 12.26 -19.79
N SER A 261 7.66 12.75 -20.76
CA SER A 261 7.17 13.11 -22.10
C SER A 261 8.27 12.92 -23.15
N TYR A 262 7.87 12.61 -24.39
CA TYR A 262 8.76 12.39 -25.52
C TYR A 262 8.09 12.81 -26.83
N SER A 263 8.84 13.41 -27.76
CA SER A 263 8.33 13.74 -29.10
C SER A 263 8.57 12.64 -30.14
N SER A 264 9.54 11.77 -29.89
CA SER A 264 9.92 10.70 -30.81
C SER A 264 9.54 9.33 -30.25
N SER A 265 9.14 8.41 -31.13
CA SER A 265 9.01 6.99 -30.77
C SER A 265 10.38 6.32 -30.59
N ALA A 266 11.48 7.01 -30.90
CA ALA A 266 12.83 6.49 -30.77
C ALA A 266 13.18 6.23 -29.30
N ARG A 267 13.64 5.02 -29.05
CA ARG A 267 14.12 4.57 -27.74
C ARG A 267 15.59 4.97 -27.59
N PHE A 268 16.00 5.37 -26.40
CA PHE A 268 17.41 5.61 -26.08
C PHE A 268 17.83 4.91 -24.79
N ASP A 269 19.15 4.80 -24.64
CA ASP A 269 19.78 4.10 -23.53
C ASP A 269 20.04 5.05 -22.36
N ILE A 270 19.73 4.57 -21.15
CA ILE A 270 20.17 5.13 -19.88
C ILE A 270 21.08 4.08 -19.25
N ASN A 271 22.35 4.43 -19.05
CA ASN A 271 23.34 3.57 -18.45
C ASN A 271 23.73 4.10 -17.07
N VAL A 272 23.58 3.28 -16.03
CA VAL A 272 24.11 3.54 -14.69
C VAL A 272 25.08 2.42 -14.38
N ILE A 273 26.39 2.68 -14.56
CA ILE A 273 27.41 1.64 -14.59
C ILE A 273 28.58 1.97 -13.66
N ASN A 274 29.00 1.00 -12.85
CA ASN A 274 30.22 1.04 -12.03
C ASN A 274 30.26 2.19 -11.01
N ASN A 275 29.09 2.66 -10.53
CA ASN A 275 29.02 3.73 -9.53
C ASN A 275 28.97 3.18 -8.11
N LYS A 276 29.39 4.03 -7.17
CA LYS A 276 29.19 3.86 -5.73
C LYS A 276 28.10 4.82 -5.29
N ILE A 277 26.92 4.30 -4.96
CA ILE A 277 25.70 5.08 -4.71
C ILE A 277 25.27 4.89 -3.24
N GLY A 278 25.20 5.99 -2.50
CA GLY A 278 24.88 5.97 -1.07
C GLY A 278 26.02 5.47 -0.16
N VAL A 279 27.17 5.12 -0.75
CA VAL A 279 28.37 4.63 -0.05
C VAL A 279 29.59 5.48 -0.40
N ASP A 280 30.60 5.45 0.45
CA ASP A 280 31.83 6.20 0.32
C ASP A 280 32.68 5.77 -0.88
N TYR A 281 33.79 6.48 -1.11
CA TYR A 281 34.72 6.18 -2.20
C TYR A 281 35.31 4.77 -2.14
N THR A 282 35.40 4.16 -0.95
CA THR A 282 35.87 2.77 -0.80
C THR A 282 34.80 1.74 -1.18
N GLY A 283 33.52 2.11 -1.11
CA GLY A 283 32.38 1.22 -1.32
C GLY A 283 32.16 0.27 -0.15
N LYS A 284 32.61 0.65 1.05
CA LYS A 284 32.56 -0.19 2.26
C LYS A 284 31.96 0.54 3.46
N LYS A 285 31.69 1.84 3.35
CA LYS A 285 31.02 2.59 4.40
C LYS A 285 29.85 3.34 3.79
N ASP A 286 28.70 3.24 4.44
CA ASP A 286 27.51 3.96 4.01
C ASP A 286 27.26 5.22 4.88
N PHE A 287 26.16 5.91 4.57
CA PHE A 287 25.79 7.17 5.20
C PHE A 287 24.40 7.11 5.88
N HIS A 288 23.87 5.91 6.17
CA HIS A 288 22.47 5.80 6.62
C HIS A 288 22.20 6.46 7.98
N GLU A 289 23.22 6.57 8.83
CA GLU A 289 23.18 7.21 10.15
C GLU A 289 23.53 8.71 10.12
N LEU A 290 23.64 9.33 8.94
CA LEU A 290 23.88 10.77 8.89
C LEU A 290 22.77 11.53 9.64
N PRO A 291 23.10 12.45 10.57
CA PRO A 291 22.09 13.20 11.33
C PRO A 291 21.05 13.90 10.44
N LEU A 292 21.47 14.40 9.27
CA LEU A 292 20.56 14.99 8.27
C LEU A 292 19.53 14.00 7.73
N PHE A 293 19.89 12.72 7.60
CA PHE A 293 18.97 11.67 7.15
C PHE A 293 18.04 11.22 8.27
N LEU A 294 18.47 11.36 9.52
CA LEU A 294 17.70 11.01 10.71
C LEU A 294 16.76 12.12 11.18
N SER A 295 16.80 13.31 10.56
CA SER A 295 15.98 14.46 10.98
C SER A 295 14.47 14.23 10.87
N SER A 296 14.04 13.25 10.07
CA SER A 296 12.65 12.78 10.03
C SER A 296 12.53 11.38 9.42
N SER A 297 11.54 10.61 9.90
CA SER A 297 11.14 9.34 9.32
C SER A 297 10.39 9.47 7.98
N ALA A 298 9.86 10.66 7.66
CA ALA A 298 9.14 10.92 6.41
C ALA A 298 10.06 11.26 5.22
N LEU A 299 11.37 11.40 5.47
CA LEU A 299 12.33 11.69 4.40
C LEU A 299 12.53 10.46 3.52
N GLU A 300 12.25 10.65 2.23
CA GLU A 300 12.72 9.73 1.20
C GLU A 300 14.24 9.86 1.08
N ILE A 301 14.97 8.80 1.43
CA ILE A 301 16.43 8.69 1.29
C ILE A 301 16.72 7.53 0.34
N SER A 302 16.93 7.86 -0.93
CA SER A 302 16.95 6.89 -2.04
C SER A 302 18.28 6.89 -2.80
N GLY A 303 18.68 5.70 -3.27
CA GLY A 303 19.88 5.50 -4.08
C GLY A 303 19.66 5.93 -5.53
N LEU A 304 19.12 5.02 -6.33
CA LEU A 304 18.78 5.24 -7.74
C LEU A 304 17.26 5.22 -7.93
N LYS A 305 16.70 6.30 -8.46
CA LYS A 305 15.29 6.41 -8.83
C LYS A 305 15.17 6.68 -10.32
N VAL A 306 14.39 5.86 -11.01
CA VAL A 306 14.15 6.01 -12.45
C VAL A 306 12.65 5.94 -12.72
N ASN A 307 12.12 6.98 -13.36
CA ASN A 307 10.77 6.99 -13.93
C ASN A 307 10.86 7.47 -15.39
N ALA A 308 11.16 6.56 -16.32
CA ALA A 308 11.52 6.95 -17.68
C ALA A 308 10.78 6.14 -18.76
N LEU A 309 9.77 6.76 -19.36
CA LEU A 309 8.99 6.18 -20.47
C LEU A 309 9.83 5.99 -21.74
N ASN A 310 9.57 4.92 -22.50
CA ASN A 310 10.21 4.66 -23.80
C ASN A 310 11.77 4.70 -23.76
N THR A 311 12.38 4.14 -22.71
CA THR A 311 13.85 4.07 -22.53
C THR A 311 14.32 2.64 -22.27
N ALA A 312 15.54 2.31 -22.68
CA ALA A 312 16.22 1.08 -22.27
C ALA A 312 17.18 1.42 -21.11
N LEU A 313 16.89 0.89 -19.92
CA LEU A 313 17.68 1.15 -18.72
C LEU A 313 18.66 0.00 -18.45
N TYR A 314 19.94 0.30 -18.35
CA TYR A 314 20.98 -0.65 -17.97
C TYR A 314 21.60 -0.22 -16.64
N VAL A 315 21.39 -1.01 -15.59
CA VAL A 315 21.99 -0.78 -14.27
C VAL A 315 22.98 -1.89 -14.00
N ARG A 316 24.29 -1.60 -14.10
CA ARG A 316 25.33 -2.63 -14.08
C ARG A 316 26.48 -2.34 -13.13
N ASN A 317 26.95 -3.36 -12.41
CA ASN A 317 28.19 -3.29 -11.62
C ASN A 317 28.25 -2.15 -10.59
N ASN A 318 27.11 -1.64 -10.09
CA ASN A 318 27.09 -0.60 -9.07
C ASN A 318 27.15 -1.18 -7.67
N ILE A 319 27.69 -0.42 -6.72
CA ILE A 319 27.58 -0.68 -5.27
C ILE A 319 26.55 0.32 -4.72
N ILE A 320 25.45 -0.18 -4.16
CA ILE A 320 24.31 0.63 -3.73
C ILE A 320 23.94 0.28 -2.30
N GLY A 321 24.19 1.17 -1.35
CA GLY A 321 23.99 0.90 0.08
C GLY A 321 23.63 2.12 0.91
N GLY A 322 23.14 1.89 2.13
CA GLY A 322 22.82 2.91 3.13
C GLY A 322 21.67 3.86 2.78
N ASN A 323 20.77 3.48 1.89
CA ASN A 323 19.60 4.29 1.54
C ASN A 323 18.41 3.89 2.43
N ARG A 324 17.89 4.81 3.25
CA ARG A 324 16.87 4.48 4.27
C ARG A 324 15.53 4.03 3.68
N THR A 325 15.16 4.51 2.49
CA THR A 325 13.92 4.09 1.81
C THR A 325 14.16 3.02 0.76
N THR A 326 14.92 3.33 -0.30
CA THR A 326 15.09 2.41 -1.43
C THR A 326 16.50 2.50 -2.02
N GLY A 327 17.14 1.36 -2.28
CA GLY A 327 18.39 1.27 -3.02
C GLY A 327 18.18 1.59 -4.50
N VAL A 328 17.34 0.80 -5.18
CA VAL A 328 16.97 0.99 -6.59
C VAL A 328 15.45 0.99 -6.76
N SER A 329 14.91 2.05 -7.37
CA SER A 329 13.49 2.18 -7.72
C SER A 329 13.35 2.41 -9.22
N ILE A 330 12.61 1.55 -9.91
CA ILE A 330 12.38 1.65 -11.37
C ILE A 330 10.88 1.66 -11.65
N THR A 331 10.45 2.68 -12.38
CA THR A 331 9.06 2.94 -12.76
C THR A 331 9.01 3.20 -14.27
N ASN A 332 8.06 2.59 -14.98
CA ASN A 332 7.76 2.88 -16.40
C ASN A 332 8.92 2.69 -17.43
N SER A 333 9.98 1.96 -17.09
CA SER A 333 11.11 1.69 -17.98
C SER A 333 11.27 0.20 -18.24
N ASP A 334 11.72 -0.21 -19.45
CA ASP A 334 12.26 -1.56 -19.57
C ASP A 334 13.74 -1.58 -19.20
N PHE A 335 14.13 -2.56 -18.38
CA PHE A 335 15.41 -2.54 -17.69
C PHE A 335 16.15 -3.88 -17.72
N ILE A 336 17.47 -3.78 -17.62
CA ILE A 336 18.38 -4.89 -17.32
C ILE A 336 19.23 -4.47 -16.12
N LEU A 337 19.12 -5.22 -15.03
CA LEU A 337 19.81 -4.96 -13.78
C LEU A 337 20.74 -6.14 -13.49
N THR A 338 22.06 -5.97 -13.66
CA THR A 338 23.05 -7.08 -13.60
C THR A 338 24.34 -6.72 -12.87
N GLY A 339 24.93 -7.68 -12.16
CA GLY A 339 26.25 -7.52 -11.52
C GLY A 339 26.32 -6.48 -10.39
N ASN A 340 25.20 -5.94 -9.91
CA ASN A 340 25.19 -4.93 -8.86
C ASN A 340 25.30 -5.56 -7.47
N ALA A 341 25.95 -4.86 -6.54
CA ALA A 341 25.92 -5.15 -5.12
C ALA A 341 24.98 -4.17 -4.42
N ILE A 342 23.84 -4.66 -3.93
CA ILE A 342 22.75 -3.87 -3.36
C ILE A 342 22.55 -4.27 -1.90
N GLY A 343 22.86 -3.32 -1.01
CA GLY A 343 22.87 -3.49 0.44
C GLY A 343 24.14 -4.16 0.98
N THR A 344 25.15 -4.34 0.12
CA THR A 344 26.45 -4.92 0.44
C THR A 344 27.54 -4.37 -0.46
N ASP A 345 28.81 -4.61 -0.09
CA ASP A 345 29.96 -4.34 -0.97
C ASP A 345 30.05 -5.38 -2.10
N ALA A 346 30.94 -5.12 -3.07
CA ALA A 346 31.13 -6.01 -4.22
C ALA A 346 31.54 -7.45 -3.87
N ALA A 347 32.11 -7.67 -2.68
CA ALA A 347 32.47 -9.00 -2.17
C ALA A 347 31.31 -9.71 -1.44
N GLY A 348 30.20 -9.02 -1.15
CA GLY A 348 29.08 -9.59 -0.40
C GLY A 348 29.35 -9.74 1.10
N THR A 349 30.30 -8.99 1.67
CA THR A 349 30.82 -9.17 3.03
C THR A 349 30.50 -8.04 4.00
N VAL A 350 30.22 -6.84 3.48
CA VAL A 350 29.94 -5.65 4.30
C VAL A 350 28.44 -5.39 4.37
N VAL A 351 27.93 -5.10 5.56
CA VAL A 351 26.52 -4.76 5.79
C VAL A 351 26.30 -3.28 5.48
N MET A 352 25.55 -2.97 4.42
CA MET A 352 25.19 -1.59 4.03
C MET A 352 23.74 -1.53 3.57
N GLY A 353 22.86 -2.19 4.31
CA GLY A 353 21.46 -2.44 3.94
C GLY A 353 20.68 -1.19 3.56
N ASN A 354 19.79 -1.34 2.57
CA ASN A 354 18.79 -0.31 2.25
C ASN A 354 17.46 -0.63 2.95
N GLY A 355 16.49 0.30 2.90
CA GLY A 355 15.11 -0.02 3.23
C GLY A 355 14.60 -1.14 2.32
N MET A 356 14.35 -0.83 1.06
CA MET A 356 14.11 -1.81 0.00
C MET A 356 15.32 -1.88 -0.93
N GLY A 357 15.83 -3.07 -1.22
CA GLY A 357 16.96 -3.25 -2.14
C GLY A 357 16.57 -2.80 -3.55
N VAL A 358 15.57 -3.47 -4.12
CA VAL A 358 15.03 -3.20 -5.46
C VAL A 358 13.51 -3.09 -5.40
N LYS A 359 12.97 -2.01 -5.95
CA LYS A 359 11.53 -1.74 -6.09
C LYS A 359 11.17 -1.53 -7.56
N LEU A 360 10.23 -2.31 -8.07
CA LEU A 360 9.78 -2.23 -9.47
C LEU A 360 8.29 -1.90 -9.53
N GLU A 361 7.93 -0.82 -10.23
CA GLU A 361 6.58 -0.23 -10.13
C GLU A 361 5.95 0.14 -11.49
N ALA A 362 4.62 0.29 -11.47
CA ALA A 362 3.80 0.75 -12.59
C ALA A 362 4.06 -0.05 -13.89
N GLY A 363 4.70 0.55 -14.90
CA GLY A 363 5.00 -0.09 -16.19
C GLY A 363 6.41 -0.68 -16.34
N ALA A 364 7.14 -0.92 -15.25
CA ALA A 364 8.51 -1.44 -15.32
C ALA A 364 8.57 -2.91 -15.78
N SER A 365 9.39 -3.24 -16.78
CA SER A 365 9.48 -4.60 -17.32
C SER A 365 10.94 -4.97 -17.55
N GLY A 366 11.37 -6.19 -17.26
CA GLY A 366 12.78 -6.48 -17.48
C GLY A 366 13.33 -7.67 -16.74
N THR A 367 14.65 -7.69 -16.63
CA THR A 367 15.41 -8.75 -15.99
C THR A 367 16.22 -8.21 -14.82
N VAL A 368 16.13 -8.90 -13.69
CA VAL A 368 17.06 -8.76 -12.57
C VAL A 368 17.95 -9.99 -12.57
N GLY A 369 19.23 -9.78 -12.83
CA GLY A 369 20.23 -10.83 -13.04
C GLY A 369 20.35 -11.26 -14.49
N GLY A 370 21.30 -12.15 -14.77
CA GLY A 370 21.62 -12.61 -16.12
C GLY A 370 22.10 -14.05 -16.16
N ALA A 371 22.61 -14.48 -17.31
CA ALA A 371 22.98 -15.86 -17.55
C ALA A 371 24.35 -16.23 -16.96
N THR A 372 25.24 -15.26 -16.76
CA THR A 372 26.60 -15.50 -16.28
C THR A 372 26.75 -15.15 -14.80
N PRO A 373 27.74 -15.74 -14.07
CA PRO A 373 28.02 -15.34 -12.70
C PRO A 373 28.35 -13.85 -12.52
N ALA A 374 28.93 -13.20 -13.53
CA ALA A 374 29.23 -11.77 -13.50
C ALA A 374 27.96 -10.89 -13.62
N GLU A 375 26.87 -11.42 -14.16
CA GLU A 375 25.59 -10.71 -14.27
C GLU A 375 24.69 -10.92 -13.05
N ALA A 376 25.03 -11.85 -12.16
CA ALA A 376 24.31 -12.06 -10.92
C ALA A 376 24.44 -10.83 -10.00
N ASN A 377 23.31 -10.30 -9.52
CA ASN A 377 23.34 -9.27 -8.49
C ASN A 377 23.52 -9.92 -7.11
N LEU A 378 24.22 -9.21 -6.23
CA LEU A 378 24.23 -9.48 -4.79
C LEU A 378 23.18 -8.58 -4.14
N ILE A 379 22.09 -9.15 -3.60
CA ILE A 379 21.01 -8.39 -2.96
C ILE A 379 20.89 -8.84 -1.52
N ALA A 380 21.44 -8.03 -0.61
CA ALA A 380 21.64 -8.46 0.76
C ALA A 380 21.46 -7.36 1.81
N ASN A 381 21.18 -7.77 3.05
CA ASN A 381 21.08 -6.90 4.22
C ASN A 381 20.00 -5.80 4.16
N ASN A 382 19.13 -5.81 3.15
CA ASN A 382 18.05 -4.83 3.04
C ASN A 382 16.89 -5.20 3.99
N ASN A 383 16.02 -4.25 4.35
CA ASN A 383 14.80 -4.65 5.06
C ASN A 383 13.92 -5.54 4.16
N PHE A 384 13.86 -5.22 2.87
CA PHE A 384 13.20 -6.01 1.82
C PHE A 384 14.15 -6.17 0.63
N GLY A 385 14.33 -7.38 0.09
CA GLY A 385 15.25 -7.65 -1.02
C GLY A 385 14.78 -7.04 -2.35
N LEU A 386 13.82 -7.69 -3.01
CA LEU A 386 13.19 -7.28 -4.26
C LEU A 386 11.67 -7.32 -4.12
N GLU A 387 11.02 -6.19 -4.36
CA GLU A 387 9.57 -6.08 -4.47
C GLU A 387 9.15 -5.66 -5.89
N THR A 388 8.07 -6.27 -6.36
CA THR A 388 7.49 -6.01 -7.68
C THR A 388 6.00 -5.74 -7.56
N VAL A 389 5.62 -4.49 -7.80
CA VAL A 389 4.24 -4.02 -7.95
C VAL A 389 3.98 -3.55 -9.38
N SER A 390 4.84 -3.97 -10.31
CA SER A 390 4.67 -3.67 -11.73
C SER A 390 3.47 -4.41 -12.32
N ALA A 391 2.80 -3.77 -13.26
CA ALA A 391 1.75 -4.37 -14.09
C ALA A 391 2.33 -5.20 -15.26
N LYS A 392 3.67 -5.27 -15.41
CA LYS A 392 4.36 -6.05 -16.45
C LYS A 392 5.24 -7.16 -15.86
N PRO A 393 5.50 -8.25 -16.60
CA PRO A 393 6.34 -9.35 -16.13
C PRO A 393 7.78 -8.93 -15.85
N VAL A 394 8.34 -9.44 -14.74
CA VAL A 394 9.74 -9.29 -14.39
C VAL A 394 10.38 -10.65 -14.16
N LYS A 395 11.46 -10.95 -14.89
CA LYS A 395 12.25 -12.16 -14.65
C LYS A 395 13.37 -11.86 -13.66
N VAL A 396 13.43 -12.62 -12.58
CA VAL A 396 14.53 -12.63 -11.61
C VAL A 396 15.31 -13.93 -11.83
N THR A 397 16.60 -13.84 -12.15
CA THR A 397 17.39 -15.00 -12.56
C THR A 397 18.80 -14.97 -11.99
N ARG A 398 19.25 -16.09 -11.41
CA ARG A 398 20.63 -16.35 -10.95
C ARG A 398 21.24 -15.33 -9.98
N ASN A 399 20.44 -14.50 -9.32
CA ASN A 399 20.95 -13.56 -8.32
C ASN A 399 21.26 -14.26 -6.99
N SER A 400 22.14 -13.65 -6.21
CA SER A 400 22.45 -14.05 -4.84
C SER A 400 21.68 -13.17 -3.86
N PHE A 401 20.67 -13.73 -3.19
CA PHE A 401 19.94 -13.08 -2.10
C PHE A 401 20.41 -13.64 -0.76
N PHE A 402 20.69 -12.77 0.21
CA PHE A 402 21.03 -13.20 1.56
C PHE A 402 20.85 -12.13 2.63
N CYS A 403 20.40 -12.55 3.81
CA CYS A 403 20.24 -11.70 4.98
C CYS A 403 19.36 -10.47 4.77
N ASN A 404 18.37 -10.53 3.88
CA ASN A 404 17.30 -9.52 3.85
C ASN A 404 16.32 -9.80 4.99
N LYS A 405 15.84 -8.76 5.69
CA LYS A 405 15.15 -8.93 6.98
C LYS A 405 13.74 -9.50 6.87
N ASN A 406 13.00 -9.17 5.82
CA ASN A 406 11.60 -9.56 5.66
C ASN A 406 11.40 -10.61 4.55
N PHE A 407 11.99 -10.40 3.38
CA PHE A 407 12.01 -11.36 2.28
C PHE A 407 13.13 -11.05 1.28
N GLY A 408 13.52 -12.07 0.51
CA GLY A 408 14.38 -11.92 -0.66
C GLY A 408 13.62 -11.46 -1.89
N ILE A 409 12.63 -12.24 -2.32
CA ILE A 409 11.73 -11.91 -3.44
C ILE A 409 10.30 -11.86 -2.89
N GLY A 410 9.65 -10.70 -3.03
CA GLY A 410 8.29 -10.46 -2.55
C GLY A 410 7.21 -11.14 -3.40
N LYS A 411 6.04 -11.38 -2.80
CA LYS A 411 4.82 -11.76 -3.52
C LYS A 411 4.26 -10.56 -4.27
N THR A 412 3.70 -10.77 -5.45
CA THR A 412 3.00 -9.73 -6.22
C THR A 412 1.51 -10.03 -6.36
N LEU A 413 0.69 -8.97 -6.35
CA LEU A 413 -0.77 -9.06 -6.52
C LEU A 413 -1.24 -8.46 -7.86
N THR A 414 -0.34 -7.82 -8.60
CA THR A 414 -0.67 -7.07 -9.82
C THR A 414 -0.59 -7.92 -11.10
N ILE A 415 0.23 -8.97 -11.08
CA ILE A 415 0.43 -9.88 -12.21
C ILE A 415 0.56 -11.32 -11.73
N LEU A 416 0.37 -12.29 -12.63
CA LEU A 416 0.59 -13.69 -12.33
C LEU A 416 2.03 -13.91 -11.82
N GLN A 417 2.16 -14.67 -10.74
CA GLN A 417 3.42 -15.20 -10.22
C GLN A 417 3.30 -16.73 -10.23
N PRO A 418 4.26 -17.47 -10.81
CA PRO A 418 4.23 -18.92 -10.73
C PRO A 418 4.48 -19.36 -9.28
N TYR A 419 4.01 -20.56 -8.94
CA TYR A 419 4.32 -21.18 -7.66
C TYR A 419 5.47 -22.18 -7.83
N ILE A 420 6.15 -22.48 -6.73
CA ILE A 420 7.23 -23.45 -6.65
C ILE A 420 7.19 -24.10 -5.27
N GLN A 421 7.35 -25.43 -5.23
CA GLN A 421 7.50 -26.22 -4.02
C GLN A 421 8.66 -27.19 -4.21
N VAL A 422 9.47 -27.34 -3.16
CA VAL A 422 10.40 -28.47 -3.03
C VAL A 422 9.70 -29.53 -2.19
N LEU A 423 9.65 -30.76 -2.68
CA LEU A 423 8.98 -31.88 -2.00
C LEU A 423 9.98 -32.94 -1.55
N LYS A 424 11.06 -33.16 -2.29
CA LYS A 424 12.08 -34.17 -1.94
C LYS A 424 13.46 -33.57 -1.99
N LYS A 425 14.28 -33.88 -0.98
CA LYS A 425 15.66 -33.41 -0.86
C LYS A 425 16.55 -34.50 -0.24
N ARG A 426 17.56 -34.91 -0.99
CA ARG A 426 18.67 -35.78 -0.57
C ARG A 426 20.00 -35.11 -0.92
N SER A 427 21.12 -35.71 -0.54
CA SER A 427 22.46 -35.22 -0.90
C SER A 427 22.80 -35.31 -2.39
N ASP A 428 21.98 -35.99 -3.20
CA ASP A 428 22.21 -36.25 -4.63
C ASP A 428 20.98 -35.96 -5.51
N TYR A 429 19.90 -35.44 -4.91
CA TYR A 429 18.60 -35.37 -5.56
C TYR A 429 17.72 -34.28 -4.94
N VAL A 430 17.05 -33.49 -5.78
CA VAL A 430 15.97 -32.59 -5.34
C VAL A 430 14.84 -32.57 -6.38
N SER A 431 13.59 -32.60 -5.91
CA SER A 431 12.42 -32.50 -6.78
C SER A 431 11.24 -31.86 -6.11
N GLY A 432 10.24 -31.51 -6.92
CA GLY A 432 9.06 -30.83 -6.43
C GLY A 432 8.01 -30.57 -7.48
N ARG A 433 7.17 -29.56 -7.21
CA ARG A 433 6.14 -29.07 -8.13
C ARG A 433 6.31 -27.59 -8.38
N ALA A 434 5.94 -27.15 -9.56
CA ALA A 434 5.93 -25.75 -9.96
C ALA A 434 4.76 -25.50 -10.90
N THR A 435 4.51 -24.24 -11.25
CA THR A 435 3.60 -23.94 -12.36
C THR A 435 4.07 -24.68 -13.62
N PRO A 436 3.18 -25.38 -14.36
CA PRO A 436 3.56 -26.15 -15.54
C PRO A 436 4.39 -25.34 -16.56
N ASN A 437 5.41 -25.99 -17.12
CA ASN A 437 6.35 -25.41 -18.10
C ASN A 437 7.19 -24.22 -17.57
N SER A 438 7.26 -24.00 -16.25
CA SER A 438 8.12 -22.97 -15.68
C SER A 438 9.59 -23.39 -15.69
N GLU A 439 10.47 -22.41 -15.89
CA GLU A 439 11.89 -22.54 -15.61
C GLU A 439 12.13 -22.51 -14.10
N VAL A 440 12.71 -23.58 -13.54
CA VAL A 440 13.01 -23.70 -12.11
C VAL A 440 14.49 -23.48 -11.87
N GLU A 441 14.86 -22.48 -11.08
CA GLU A 441 16.24 -22.22 -10.68
C GLU A 441 16.49 -22.68 -9.25
N LEU A 442 17.57 -23.43 -9.04
CA LEU A 442 17.97 -24.00 -7.75
C LEU A 442 19.11 -23.20 -7.14
N PHE A 443 19.03 -22.97 -5.83
CA PHE A 443 20.02 -22.19 -5.09
C PHE A 443 20.37 -22.86 -3.77
N TYR A 444 21.65 -22.80 -3.38
CA TYR A 444 22.04 -23.06 -2.01
C TYR A 444 21.46 -21.99 -1.10
N THR A 445 20.73 -22.44 -0.08
CA THR A 445 20.00 -21.58 0.84
C THR A 445 20.90 -21.09 1.96
N VAL A 446 20.75 -19.82 2.31
CA VAL A 446 21.22 -19.28 3.58
C VAL A 446 20.03 -18.94 4.46
N ASN A 447 20.12 -19.25 5.75
CA ASN A 447 19.19 -18.78 6.76
C ASN A 447 19.84 -17.63 7.53
N CYS A 448 19.28 -16.43 7.42
CA CYS A 448 19.63 -15.32 8.29
C CYS A 448 18.40 -14.95 9.12
N GLN A 449 18.47 -15.20 10.44
CA GLN A 449 17.41 -14.83 11.40
C GLN A 449 16.00 -15.33 11.02
N GLY A 450 15.90 -16.52 10.41
CA GLY A 450 14.62 -17.13 10.05
C GLY A 450 14.09 -16.73 8.66
N ILE A 451 14.92 -16.15 7.79
CA ILE A 451 14.61 -15.90 6.38
C ILE A 451 15.51 -16.78 5.51
N CYS A 452 14.88 -17.59 4.67
CA CYS A 452 15.51 -18.57 3.78
C CYS A 452 15.60 -18.02 2.37
N GLU A 453 16.82 -17.77 1.89
CA GLU A 453 17.06 -17.11 0.60
C GLU A 453 18.08 -17.88 -0.24
N GLY A 454 17.92 -17.80 -1.57
CA GLY A 454 18.87 -18.40 -2.51
C GLY A 454 20.13 -17.57 -2.64
N LYS A 455 21.23 -18.03 -2.06
CA LYS A 455 22.53 -17.34 -2.06
C LYS A 455 23.42 -17.76 -3.23
N THR A 456 23.51 -19.05 -3.53
CA THR A 456 24.42 -19.53 -4.58
C THR A 456 23.66 -20.35 -5.59
N TYR A 457 23.63 -19.90 -6.85
CA TYR A 457 23.01 -20.62 -7.95
C TYR A 457 23.65 -22.00 -8.16
N ILE A 458 22.83 -23.01 -8.41
CA ILE A 458 23.23 -24.41 -8.65
C ILE A 458 22.98 -24.78 -10.11
N ALA A 459 21.71 -24.75 -10.52
CA ALA A 459 21.27 -25.22 -11.82
C ALA A 459 19.90 -24.65 -12.18
N THR A 460 19.54 -24.77 -13.45
CA THR A 460 18.20 -24.48 -13.98
C THR A 460 17.64 -25.76 -14.57
N VAL A 461 16.41 -26.12 -14.22
CA VAL A 461 15.65 -27.24 -14.78
C VAL A 461 14.30 -26.76 -15.32
N GLN A 462 13.62 -27.59 -16.10
CA GLN A 462 12.29 -27.26 -16.63
C GLN A 462 11.23 -28.10 -15.94
N ALA A 463 10.14 -27.48 -15.50
CA ALA A 463 8.97 -28.20 -15.02
C ALA A 463 8.19 -28.80 -16.18
N GLY A 464 7.74 -30.05 -16.03
CA GLY A 464 6.88 -30.72 -16.99
C GLY A 464 5.52 -30.05 -17.16
N SER A 465 4.73 -30.54 -18.11
CA SER A 465 3.36 -30.09 -18.34
C SER A 465 2.41 -30.44 -17.18
N ASP A 466 2.79 -31.39 -16.33
CA ASP A 466 2.11 -31.74 -15.07
C ASP A 466 2.62 -30.93 -13.86
N GLY A 467 3.57 -30.02 -14.07
CA GLY A 467 4.21 -29.21 -13.04
C GLY A 467 5.31 -29.91 -12.24
N ARG A 468 5.62 -31.18 -12.50
CA ARG A 468 6.70 -31.88 -11.79
C ARG A 468 8.07 -31.48 -12.34
N TRP A 469 9.04 -31.35 -11.46
CA TRP A 469 10.43 -31.06 -11.83
C TRP A 469 11.39 -31.82 -10.92
N GLU A 470 12.57 -32.16 -11.45
CA GLU A 470 13.62 -32.82 -10.68
C GLU A 470 15.02 -32.40 -11.15
N TYR A 471 15.97 -32.53 -10.24
CA TYR A 471 17.39 -32.36 -10.48
C TYR A 471 18.17 -33.51 -9.84
N ASN A 472 18.96 -34.20 -10.67
CA ASN A 472 19.83 -35.30 -10.27
C ASN A 472 21.27 -34.77 -10.24
N GLY A 473 21.81 -34.52 -9.05
CA GLY A 473 23.15 -33.96 -8.87
C GLY A 473 23.52 -33.79 -7.40
N THR A 474 24.82 -33.79 -7.10
CA THR A 474 25.32 -33.67 -5.73
C THR A 474 24.99 -32.30 -5.13
N LEU A 475 24.39 -32.32 -3.94
CA LEU A 475 24.00 -31.15 -3.15
C LEU A 475 24.85 -31.09 -1.88
N SER A 476 25.58 -30.00 -1.69
CA SER A 476 26.46 -29.79 -0.52
C SER A 476 25.82 -29.01 0.63
N GLY A 477 24.54 -28.63 0.49
CA GLY A 477 23.87 -27.78 1.46
C GLY A 477 22.35 -27.75 1.28
N MET A 478 21.71 -26.85 2.00
CA MET A 478 20.27 -26.63 1.89
C MET A 478 19.91 -26.01 0.53
N VAL A 479 18.73 -26.32 0.00
CA VAL A 479 18.30 -25.88 -1.33
C VAL A 479 16.94 -25.21 -1.24
N THR A 480 16.81 -24.10 -1.96
CA THR A 480 15.55 -23.42 -2.27
C THR A 480 15.49 -23.18 -3.78
N ALA A 481 14.30 -22.95 -4.30
CA ALA A 481 14.06 -22.83 -5.72
C ALA A 481 13.19 -21.61 -6.05
N THR A 482 13.32 -21.07 -7.26
CA THR A 482 12.36 -20.12 -7.84
C THR A 482 11.79 -20.70 -9.14
N ALA A 483 10.61 -20.24 -9.54
CA ALA A 483 10.01 -20.56 -10.83
C ALA A 483 9.80 -19.28 -11.66
N SER A 484 10.06 -19.36 -12.97
CA SER A 484 9.90 -18.24 -13.91
C SER A 484 9.11 -18.67 -15.15
N LEU A 485 8.27 -17.77 -15.66
CA LEU A 485 7.52 -17.93 -16.92
C LEU A 485 7.63 -16.65 -17.74
N LEU A 486 7.46 -16.75 -19.06
CA LEU A 486 7.61 -15.61 -19.97
C LEU A 486 6.60 -14.48 -19.70
N ASN A 487 5.38 -14.84 -19.30
CA ASN A 487 4.25 -13.91 -19.09
C ASN A 487 3.92 -13.71 -17.60
N ALA A 488 4.83 -14.05 -16.71
CA ALA A 488 4.65 -13.95 -15.26
C ALA A 488 5.91 -13.38 -14.60
N THR A 489 5.75 -12.81 -13.41
CA THR A 489 6.89 -12.38 -12.61
C THR A 489 7.45 -13.58 -11.84
N THR A 490 8.76 -13.74 -11.74
CA THR A 490 9.39 -14.86 -11.01
C THR A 490 8.83 -15.03 -9.60
N SER A 491 8.65 -16.28 -9.16
CA SER A 491 8.13 -16.62 -7.83
C SER A 491 9.05 -16.14 -6.70
N PRO A 492 8.53 -16.02 -5.47
CA PRO A 492 9.36 -16.07 -4.28
C PRO A 492 10.17 -17.37 -4.21
N PHE A 493 11.18 -17.39 -3.34
CA PHE A 493 11.89 -18.62 -2.99
C PHE A 493 10.93 -19.65 -2.39
N SER A 494 11.07 -20.91 -2.79
CA SER A 494 10.25 -22.03 -2.32
C SER A 494 10.35 -22.19 -0.81
N THR A 495 9.21 -22.47 -0.17
CA THR A 495 9.10 -22.74 1.27
C THR A 495 8.55 -24.15 1.53
N ALA A 496 8.69 -24.62 2.76
CA ALA A 496 8.06 -25.87 3.21
C ALA A 496 6.55 -25.74 3.48
N GLU A 497 5.98 -24.53 3.36
CA GLU A 497 4.57 -24.25 3.64
C GLU A 497 3.65 -25.16 2.81
N LEU A 498 2.57 -25.63 3.45
CA LEU A 498 1.54 -26.42 2.79
C LEU A 498 0.66 -25.51 1.93
N LEU A 499 0.38 -25.92 0.70
CA LEU A 499 -0.57 -25.20 -0.13
C LEU A 499 -2.00 -25.35 0.40
N PRO A 500 -2.90 -24.40 0.09
CA PRO A 500 -4.32 -24.55 0.38
C PRO A 500 -4.84 -25.88 -0.18
N ASN A 501 -5.54 -26.64 0.67
CA ASN A 501 -6.10 -27.97 0.34
C ASN A 501 -5.08 -29.07 0.04
N GLU A 502 -3.78 -28.87 0.33
CA GLU A 502 -2.79 -29.95 0.22
C GLU A 502 -3.06 -31.05 1.25
N ALA A 503 -3.54 -30.69 2.45
CA ALA A 503 -3.93 -31.64 3.48
C ALA A 503 -5.42 -32.01 3.40
N ILE A 504 -5.71 -33.30 3.53
CA ILE A 504 -7.05 -33.87 3.64
C ILE A 504 -7.37 -34.03 5.13
N VAL A 505 -8.40 -33.34 5.60
CA VAL A 505 -8.83 -33.37 7.00
C VAL A 505 -10.13 -34.18 7.12
N GLU A 506 -10.04 -35.33 7.80
CA GLU A 506 -11.18 -36.21 8.06
C GLU A 506 -11.74 -35.95 9.46
N PRO A 507 -13.07 -35.70 9.61
CA PRO A 507 -13.69 -35.44 10.90
C PRO A 507 -13.81 -36.71 11.75
N VAL A 508 -14.14 -36.53 13.03
CA VAL A 508 -14.55 -37.67 13.88
C VAL A 508 -15.95 -38.12 13.48
N THR A 509 -16.14 -39.42 13.30
CA THR A 509 -17.41 -40.07 12.94
C THR A 509 -17.79 -41.12 13.98
N CYS A 510 -18.90 -41.84 13.79
CA CYS A 510 -19.27 -42.93 14.71
C CYS A 510 -18.34 -44.16 14.59
N ASN A 511 -17.69 -44.34 13.44
CA ASN A 511 -16.90 -45.54 13.11
C ASN A 511 -15.38 -45.27 13.06
N ALA A 512 -14.97 -44.01 13.05
CA ALA A 512 -13.57 -43.62 12.93
C ALA A 512 -13.28 -42.31 13.68
N ASN A 513 -12.10 -42.24 14.29
CA ASN A 513 -11.53 -41.00 14.81
C ASN A 513 -11.01 -40.12 13.66
N GLY A 514 -10.78 -38.84 13.94
CA GLY A 514 -10.32 -37.90 12.93
C GLY A 514 -8.89 -38.19 12.47
N SER A 515 -8.53 -37.68 11.30
CA SER A 515 -7.18 -37.78 10.77
C SER A 515 -6.83 -36.59 9.88
N ILE A 516 -5.55 -36.27 9.78
CA ILE A 516 -5.03 -35.28 8.84
C ILE A 516 -3.97 -35.95 7.98
N THR A 517 -4.24 -36.00 6.68
CA THR A 517 -3.42 -36.69 5.70
C THR A 517 -2.81 -35.68 4.73
N ILE A 518 -1.49 -35.65 4.64
CA ILE A 518 -0.75 -34.91 3.61
C ILE A 518 -0.35 -35.96 2.56
N PRO A 519 -1.01 -36.03 1.39
CA PRO A 519 -0.86 -37.13 0.45
C PRO A 519 0.41 -37.03 -0.39
N GLU A 520 0.90 -35.82 -0.69
CA GLU A 520 2.10 -35.64 -1.51
C GLU A 520 3.35 -35.99 -0.69
N PRO A 521 4.15 -37.01 -1.08
CA PRO A 521 5.28 -37.46 -0.27
C PRO A 521 6.37 -36.41 -0.14
N ARG A 522 6.81 -36.13 1.11
CA ARG A 522 7.90 -35.21 1.40
C ARG A 522 9.11 -35.95 1.98
N GLU A 523 10.26 -35.84 1.32
CA GLU A 523 11.50 -36.53 1.69
C GLU A 523 12.56 -35.50 2.10
N GLY A 524 13.21 -35.67 3.25
CA GLY A 524 14.19 -34.71 3.77
C GLY A 524 13.58 -33.54 4.56
N PHE A 525 12.31 -33.63 4.95
CA PHE A 525 11.59 -32.68 5.81
C PHE A 525 11.27 -33.32 7.15
N THR A 526 11.12 -32.51 8.20
CA THR A 526 10.63 -32.98 9.51
C THR A 526 9.25 -32.42 9.80
N PHE A 527 8.44 -33.20 10.53
CA PHE A 527 7.08 -32.85 10.91
C PHE A 527 6.97 -32.84 12.43
N SER A 528 6.23 -31.89 12.99
CA SER A 528 5.87 -31.88 14.40
C SER A 528 4.40 -31.48 14.56
N TRP A 529 3.60 -32.38 15.12
CA TRP A 529 2.19 -32.16 15.37
C TRP A 529 1.96 -31.81 16.84
N VAL A 530 1.16 -30.77 17.06
CA VAL A 530 0.64 -30.41 18.39
C VAL A 530 -0.88 -30.23 18.34
N LYS A 531 -1.56 -30.62 19.42
CA LYS A 531 -2.94 -30.21 19.69
C LYS A 531 -2.91 -28.90 20.47
N ILE A 532 -3.69 -27.92 20.03
CA ILE A 532 -3.89 -26.65 20.71
C ILE A 532 -5.14 -26.81 21.59
N GLU A 533 -4.95 -26.79 22.91
CA GLU A 533 -6.04 -26.88 23.87
C GLU A 533 -6.77 -25.54 24.03
N THR A 534 -7.94 -25.55 24.67
CA THR A 534 -8.79 -24.37 24.83
C THR A 534 -8.16 -23.26 25.68
N ASP A 535 -7.20 -23.60 26.54
CA ASP A 535 -6.39 -22.66 27.32
C ASP A 535 -5.16 -22.12 26.57
N GLY A 536 -4.98 -22.53 25.30
CA GLY A 536 -3.84 -22.18 24.46
C GLY A 536 -2.60 -23.05 24.66
N SER A 537 -2.62 -24.03 25.57
CA SER A 537 -1.50 -24.96 25.76
C SER A 537 -1.32 -25.90 24.55
N ARG A 538 -0.08 -26.35 24.33
CA ARG A 538 0.33 -27.13 23.15
C ARG A 538 0.82 -28.52 23.56
N VAL A 539 0.10 -29.56 23.15
CA VAL A 539 0.39 -30.96 23.50
C VAL A 539 0.88 -31.71 22.26
N SER A 540 2.08 -32.29 22.30
CA SER A 540 2.64 -33.06 21.17
C SER A 540 1.77 -34.28 20.82
N LYS A 541 1.58 -34.53 19.52
CA LYS A 541 0.77 -35.63 18.98
C LYS A 541 1.53 -36.57 18.05
N GLY A 542 2.66 -36.15 17.49
CA GLY A 542 3.50 -37.01 16.63
C GLY A 542 4.44 -36.23 15.73
N ASN A 543 5.24 -36.95 14.94
CA ASN A 543 6.25 -36.38 14.04
C ASN A 543 6.24 -36.99 12.63
N THR A 544 5.15 -37.66 12.27
CA THR A 544 4.93 -38.23 10.94
C THR A 544 4.30 -37.22 9.99
N GLN A 545 4.46 -37.40 8.67
CA GLN A 545 3.86 -36.53 7.65
C GLN A 545 2.33 -36.45 7.78
N SER A 546 1.69 -37.58 8.05
CA SER A 546 0.24 -37.66 8.31
C SER A 546 0.01 -38.20 9.72
N ILE A 547 -1.09 -37.80 10.35
CA ILE A 547 -1.46 -38.22 11.69
C ILE A 547 -2.92 -38.68 11.72
N SER A 548 -3.21 -39.73 12.48
CA SER A 548 -4.54 -40.34 12.60
C SER A 548 -4.92 -40.52 14.06
N ASN A 549 -6.12 -41.05 14.30
CA ASN A 549 -6.64 -41.32 15.64
C ASN A 549 -6.81 -40.05 16.51
N LEU A 550 -7.25 -38.96 15.87
CA LEU A 550 -7.43 -37.65 16.49
C LEU A 550 -8.83 -37.50 17.10
N ASP A 551 -8.91 -36.84 18.25
CA ASP A 551 -10.17 -36.35 18.81
C ASP A 551 -10.54 -34.97 18.24
N VAL A 552 -11.75 -34.50 18.52
CA VAL A 552 -12.25 -33.18 18.09
C VAL A 552 -11.37 -32.10 18.70
N GLY A 553 -10.95 -31.12 17.89
CA GLY A 553 -10.08 -30.04 18.35
C GLY A 553 -9.26 -29.38 17.25
N THR A 554 -8.36 -28.51 17.67
CA THR A 554 -7.46 -27.74 16.80
C THR A 554 -6.06 -28.35 16.84
N TYR A 555 -5.49 -28.60 15.67
CA TYR A 555 -4.18 -29.23 15.51
C TYR A 555 -3.28 -28.35 14.66
N GLU A 556 -2.00 -28.29 14.99
CA GLU A 556 -1.01 -27.57 14.21
C GLU A 556 0.10 -28.54 13.80
N VAL A 557 0.42 -28.56 12.51
CA VAL A 557 1.64 -29.19 12.00
C VAL A 557 2.68 -28.11 11.75
N THR A 558 3.89 -28.37 12.20
CA THR A 558 5.07 -27.61 11.80
C THR A 558 5.87 -28.46 10.81
N VAL A 559 6.00 -27.98 9.58
CA VAL A 559 6.84 -28.60 8.54
C VAL A 559 8.16 -27.82 8.47
N ASP A 560 9.28 -28.49 8.72
CA ASP A 560 10.61 -27.89 8.69
C ASP A 560 11.44 -28.50 7.55
N ASP A 561 11.93 -27.63 6.66
CA ASP A 561 12.79 -27.97 5.51
C ASP A 561 14.29 -27.95 5.83
N GLY A 562 14.62 -27.77 7.11
CA GLY A 562 15.96 -27.57 7.65
C GLY A 562 16.40 -26.11 7.65
N CYS A 563 15.75 -25.26 6.86
CA CYS A 563 16.00 -23.84 6.84
C CYS A 563 15.03 -23.11 7.78
N LYS A 564 13.72 -23.33 7.64
CA LYS A 564 12.69 -22.73 8.49
C LYS A 564 11.53 -23.69 8.71
N ALA A 565 11.00 -23.62 9.92
CA ALA A 565 9.76 -24.26 10.34
C ALA A 565 8.53 -23.44 9.93
N PHE A 566 7.56 -24.06 9.25
CA PHE A 566 6.31 -23.45 8.81
C PHE A 566 5.11 -24.11 9.50
N PRO A 567 4.42 -23.40 10.42
CA PRO A 567 3.22 -23.91 11.08
C PRO A 567 1.97 -23.80 10.19
N THR A 568 1.09 -24.78 10.24
CA THR A 568 -0.23 -24.79 9.60
C THR A 568 -1.26 -25.41 10.52
N VAL A 569 -2.41 -24.76 10.67
CA VAL A 569 -3.46 -25.15 11.62
C VAL A 569 -4.64 -25.81 10.90
N PHE A 570 -5.17 -26.88 11.49
CA PHE A 570 -6.33 -27.64 11.04
C PHE A 570 -7.33 -27.84 12.17
N ILE A 571 -8.62 -27.95 11.83
CA ILE A 571 -9.70 -28.18 12.79
C ILE A 571 -10.37 -29.51 12.47
N ILE A 572 -10.36 -30.44 13.44
CA ILE A 572 -11.10 -31.69 13.38
C ILE A 572 -12.48 -31.45 14.01
N LYS A 573 -13.53 -31.56 13.19
CA LYS A 573 -14.93 -31.36 13.61
C LYS A 573 -15.55 -32.67 14.10
N ASP A 574 -16.54 -32.56 14.99
CA ASP A 574 -17.43 -33.67 15.34
C ASP A 574 -18.52 -33.84 14.29
N GLN A 575 -18.49 -34.95 13.56
CA GLN A 575 -19.49 -35.34 12.56
C GLN A 575 -20.11 -36.69 12.89
N LYS A 576 -20.15 -37.08 14.18
CA LYS A 576 -20.91 -38.24 14.62
C LYS A 576 -22.38 -38.06 14.31
N LEU A 577 -22.96 -39.01 13.57
CA LEU A 577 -24.39 -39.02 13.25
C LEU A 577 -25.22 -38.91 14.53
N THR A 578 -26.06 -37.88 14.61
CA THR A 578 -27.00 -37.67 15.72
C THR A 578 -28.34 -38.35 15.46
N LYS A 579 -29.04 -38.76 16.51
CA LYS A 579 -30.38 -39.36 16.41
C LYS A 579 -31.33 -38.43 15.64
N PRO A 580 -31.97 -38.89 14.55
CA PRO A 580 -32.94 -38.09 13.81
C PRO A 580 -34.18 -37.79 14.66
N THR A 581 -34.68 -36.55 14.57
CA THR A 581 -35.91 -36.13 15.25
C THR A 581 -36.98 -35.82 14.21
N ILE A 582 -38.16 -36.45 14.33
CA ILE A 582 -39.29 -36.15 13.45
C ILE A 582 -40.06 -34.96 14.02
N LEU A 583 -40.31 -33.95 13.19
CA LEU A 583 -41.10 -32.79 13.59
C LEU A 583 -42.58 -33.16 13.83
N PRO A 584 -43.24 -32.56 14.84
CA PRO A 584 -44.64 -32.86 15.14
C PRO A 584 -45.57 -32.47 13.98
N ILE A 585 -46.53 -33.35 13.67
CA ILE A 585 -47.52 -33.17 12.60
C ILE A 585 -48.89 -32.95 13.24
N ASN A 586 -49.63 -31.94 12.77
CA ASN A 586 -51.00 -31.67 13.23
C ASN A 586 -52.03 -31.97 12.12
N PRO A 587 -52.74 -33.11 12.16
CA PRO A 587 -53.72 -33.52 11.13
C PRO A 587 -54.92 -32.57 11.01
N VAL A 588 -55.26 -32.19 9.78
CA VAL A 588 -56.49 -31.44 9.46
C VAL A 588 -57.60 -32.40 8.97
N CYS A 589 -58.86 -32.08 9.24
CA CYS A 589 -60.02 -32.88 8.83
C CYS A 589 -60.05 -33.15 7.31
N GLY A 590 -60.17 -34.41 6.92
CA GLY A 590 -60.21 -34.87 5.52
C GLY A 590 -58.84 -35.00 4.84
N GLN A 591 -57.75 -34.76 5.57
CA GLN A 591 -56.40 -34.97 5.07
C GLN A 591 -56.07 -36.47 4.98
N THR A 592 -55.63 -36.92 3.81
CA THR A 592 -55.28 -38.33 3.53
C THR A 592 -53.79 -38.58 3.38
N SER A 593 -52.97 -37.52 3.34
CA SER A 593 -51.51 -37.56 3.24
C SER A 593 -50.88 -36.49 4.13
N PHE A 594 -49.84 -36.85 4.86
CA PHE A 594 -49.15 -36.01 5.85
C PHE A 594 -47.69 -35.84 5.45
N THR A 595 -47.17 -34.62 5.65
CA THR A 595 -45.76 -34.32 5.38
C THR A 595 -44.93 -34.61 6.62
N PHE A 596 -44.10 -35.65 6.54
CA PHE A 596 -43.13 -36.04 7.54
C PHE A 596 -41.78 -35.41 7.22
N THR A 597 -41.23 -34.66 8.19
CA THR A 597 -39.90 -34.03 8.10
C THR A 597 -39.06 -34.50 9.26
N ALA A 598 -37.84 -34.91 8.98
CA ALA A 598 -36.85 -35.29 9.98
C ALA A 598 -35.68 -34.31 9.99
N GLU A 599 -35.19 -33.97 11.18
CA GLU A 599 -34.02 -33.14 11.38
C GLU A 599 -32.88 -33.95 12.01
N VAL A 600 -31.67 -33.71 11.52
CA VAL A 600 -30.43 -34.35 12.00
C VAL A 600 -29.39 -33.27 12.21
N LEU A 601 -28.88 -33.14 13.44
CA LEU A 601 -27.99 -32.04 13.83
C LEU A 601 -26.56 -32.21 13.28
N ARG A 602 -26.06 -33.45 13.21
CA ARG A 602 -24.70 -33.79 12.74
C ARG A 602 -24.70 -35.11 11.98
N GLY A 603 -23.80 -35.25 11.01
CA GLY A 603 -23.53 -36.47 10.26
C GLY A 603 -22.61 -36.19 9.07
N LYS A 604 -21.80 -37.16 8.66
CA LYS A 604 -20.77 -36.95 7.63
C LYS A 604 -21.38 -36.92 6.23
N GLY A 605 -21.14 -35.84 5.49
CA GLY A 605 -21.46 -35.74 4.06
C GLY A 605 -22.96 -35.71 3.79
N VAL A 606 -23.38 -36.27 2.65
CA VAL A 606 -24.79 -36.29 2.25
C VAL A 606 -25.56 -37.36 3.02
N LEU A 607 -26.56 -36.94 3.78
CA LEU A 607 -27.43 -37.82 4.55
C LEU A 607 -28.49 -38.50 3.66
N LYS A 608 -28.69 -39.80 3.86
CA LYS A 608 -29.74 -40.60 3.21
C LYS A 608 -30.84 -40.94 4.21
N TYR A 609 -32.08 -40.76 3.79
CA TYR A 609 -33.27 -41.00 4.62
C TYR A 609 -34.04 -42.20 4.10
N GLU A 610 -34.52 -43.06 4.99
CA GLU A 610 -35.44 -44.16 4.70
C GLU A 610 -36.58 -44.11 5.71
N TRP A 611 -37.75 -43.67 5.26
CA TRP A 611 -38.97 -43.72 6.06
C TRP A 611 -39.53 -45.13 6.05
N ILE A 612 -39.72 -45.70 7.24
CA ILE A 612 -40.14 -47.10 7.42
C ILE A 612 -41.48 -47.13 8.15
N ASN A 613 -42.41 -47.91 7.61
CA ASN A 613 -43.67 -48.18 8.29
C ASN A 613 -43.46 -49.27 9.35
N THR A 614 -43.72 -48.95 10.61
CA THR A 614 -43.52 -49.89 11.74
C THR A 614 -44.35 -51.17 11.64
N ALA A 615 -45.51 -51.15 10.98
CA ALA A 615 -46.40 -52.30 10.89
C ALA A 615 -45.96 -53.32 9.83
N THR A 616 -45.40 -52.84 8.71
CA THR A 616 -44.97 -53.70 7.59
C THR A 616 -43.46 -53.87 7.49
N ASN A 617 -42.71 -53.09 8.26
CA ASN A 617 -41.25 -52.97 8.21
C ASN A 617 -40.71 -52.63 6.80
N ALA A 618 -41.53 -52.03 5.95
CA ALA A 618 -41.19 -51.68 4.58
C ALA A 618 -40.73 -50.21 4.49
N VAL A 619 -39.72 -49.94 3.65
CA VAL A 619 -39.31 -48.58 3.29
C VAL A 619 -40.37 -47.99 2.36
N VAL A 620 -41.03 -46.92 2.82
CA VAL A 620 -42.16 -46.27 2.14
C VAL A 620 -41.76 -44.97 1.43
N SER A 621 -40.65 -44.33 1.83
CA SER A 621 -40.09 -43.17 1.13
C SER A 621 -38.59 -43.04 1.40
N ARG A 622 -37.86 -42.41 0.46
CA ARG A 622 -36.45 -42.03 0.60
C ARG A 622 -36.22 -40.51 0.58
N SER A 623 -37.29 -39.73 0.53
CA SER A 623 -37.23 -38.25 0.52
C SER A 623 -37.34 -37.68 1.94
N ASN A 624 -36.79 -36.50 2.15
CA ASN A 624 -37.04 -35.70 3.36
C ASN A 624 -37.21 -34.23 2.92
N PRO A 625 -38.42 -33.66 3.00
CA PRO A 625 -39.64 -34.24 3.56
C PRO A 625 -40.23 -35.41 2.75
N ALA A 626 -41.02 -36.28 3.41
CA ALA A 626 -41.80 -37.36 2.79
C ALA A 626 -43.30 -37.13 2.97
N ASN A 627 -44.10 -37.41 1.93
CA ASN A 627 -45.56 -37.37 2.03
C ASN A 627 -46.10 -38.79 2.14
N LEU A 628 -46.63 -39.15 3.32
CA LEU A 628 -47.06 -40.52 3.64
C LEU A 628 -48.50 -40.51 4.18
N PRO A 629 -49.28 -41.60 4.00
CA PRO A 629 -50.62 -41.71 4.55
C PRO A 629 -50.61 -41.83 6.09
N GLU A 630 -51.78 -41.99 6.71
CA GLU A 630 -51.85 -42.28 8.15
C GLU A 630 -51.12 -43.59 8.49
N GLY A 631 -50.50 -43.62 9.67
CA GLY A 631 -49.70 -44.76 10.10
C GLY A 631 -48.70 -44.38 11.18
N THR A 632 -47.92 -45.37 11.58
CA THR A 632 -46.81 -45.18 12.53
C THR A 632 -45.50 -45.39 11.79
N TYR A 633 -44.70 -44.35 11.71
CA TYR A 633 -43.46 -44.31 10.94
C TYR A 633 -42.28 -43.91 11.81
N TYR A 634 -41.12 -44.45 11.51
CA TYR A 634 -39.84 -43.91 11.96
C TYR A 634 -38.96 -43.69 10.74
N VAL A 635 -37.95 -42.82 10.88
CA VAL A 635 -36.96 -42.62 9.83
C VAL A 635 -35.64 -43.23 10.25
N LYS A 636 -35.06 -44.03 9.36
CA LYS A 636 -33.67 -44.43 9.44
C LYS A 636 -32.86 -43.43 8.62
N VAL A 637 -31.86 -42.81 9.25
CA VAL A 637 -30.91 -41.95 8.54
C VAL A 637 -29.56 -42.63 8.52
N SER A 638 -28.88 -42.58 7.38
CA SER A 638 -27.50 -43.01 7.23
C SER A 638 -26.63 -41.94 6.59
N ASP A 639 -25.37 -41.85 7.00
CA ASP A 639 -24.40 -40.89 6.47
C ASP A 639 -23.31 -41.57 5.61
N GLU A 640 -22.38 -40.78 5.06
CA GLU A 640 -21.28 -41.31 4.23
C GLU A 640 -20.22 -42.08 5.04
N ALA A 641 -20.22 -41.96 6.37
CA ALA A 641 -19.39 -42.76 7.27
C ALA A 641 -19.99 -44.15 7.56
N SER A 642 -21.08 -44.51 6.88
CA SER A 642 -21.86 -45.74 7.11
C SER A 642 -22.43 -45.82 8.53
N CYS A 643 -22.59 -44.68 9.21
CA CYS A 643 -23.35 -44.60 10.45
C CYS A 643 -24.84 -44.69 10.12
N SER A 644 -25.63 -45.38 10.94
CA SER A 644 -27.08 -45.41 10.78
C SER A 644 -27.78 -45.33 12.13
N LEU A 645 -28.75 -44.43 12.24
CA LEU A 645 -29.58 -44.25 13.43
C LEU A 645 -31.05 -44.12 13.06
N ASP A 646 -31.89 -44.64 13.93
CA ASP A 646 -33.33 -44.62 13.79
C ASP A 646 -33.91 -43.51 14.71
N SER A 647 -34.94 -42.82 14.23
CA SER A 647 -35.73 -41.92 15.09
C SER A 647 -36.61 -42.72 16.05
N ASP A 648 -37.19 -42.03 17.04
CA ASP A 648 -38.38 -42.57 17.69
C ASP A 648 -39.55 -42.59 16.69
N PRO A 649 -40.44 -43.60 16.75
CA PRO A 649 -41.60 -43.66 15.87
C PRO A 649 -42.63 -42.59 16.23
N ILE A 650 -43.28 -42.04 15.21
CA ILE A 650 -44.42 -41.13 15.36
C ILE A 650 -45.67 -41.76 14.74
N THR A 651 -46.79 -41.70 15.47
CA THR A 651 -48.10 -42.15 14.98
C THR A 651 -48.92 -40.94 14.55
N VAL A 652 -49.33 -40.92 13.29
CA VAL A 652 -50.29 -39.94 12.77
C VAL A 652 -51.54 -40.70 12.35
N LYS A 653 -52.67 -40.36 12.97
CA LYS A 653 -53.99 -40.86 12.58
C LYS A 653 -54.70 -39.79 11.78
N ARG A 654 -55.35 -40.17 10.67
CA ARG A 654 -56.18 -39.21 9.95
C ARG A 654 -57.43 -38.89 10.76
N LYS A 655 -57.99 -37.71 10.50
CA LYS A 655 -59.33 -37.33 10.97
C LYS A 655 -60.29 -37.44 9.78
N PRO A 656 -61.07 -38.55 9.65
CA PRO A 656 -62.04 -38.73 8.56
C PRO A 656 -63.02 -37.56 8.53
N LYS A 657 -63.40 -37.12 7.33
CA LYS A 657 -64.35 -36.03 7.15
C LYS A 657 -65.51 -36.53 6.32
N ILE A 658 -66.71 -36.50 6.90
CA ILE A 658 -67.94 -36.97 6.25
C ILE A 658 -68.06 -36.39 4.83
N ILE A 659 -68.12 -37.27 3.83
CA ILE A 659 -68.37 -36.94 2.43
C ILE A 659 -69.79 -37.40 2.08
N ILE A 660 -70.61 -36.46 1.62
CA ILE A 660 -71.95 -36.70 1.09
C ILE A 660 -71.85 -36.71 -0.43
N THR A 661 -72.16 -37.84 -1.06
CA THR A 661 -72.22 -37.96 -2.52
C THR A 661 -73.62 -38.34 -2.97
N SER A 662 -74.06 -37.87 -4.14
CA SER A 662 -75.28 -38.34 -4.79
C SER A 662 -74.93 -38.91 -6.16
N THR A 663 -75.48 -40.07 -6.51
CA THR A 663 -75.30 -40.66 -7.85
C THR A 663 -76.50 -40.42 -8.77
N ILE A 664 -77.56 -39.77 -8.29
CA ILE A 664 -78.81 -39.54 -9.04
C ILE A 664 -79.27 -38.09 -8.83
N ALA A 665 -79.73 -37.44 -9.91
CA ALA A 665 -80.30 -36.10 -9.83
C ALA A 665 -81.66 -36.13 -9.09
N PRO A 666 -81.97 -35.12 -8.26
CA PRO A 666 -83.29 -35.02 -7.62
C PRO A 666 -84.41 -35.05 -8.67
N LYS A 667 -85.47 -35.81 -8.40
CA LYS A 667 -86.64 -35.89 -9.28
C LYS A 667 -87.37 -34.54 -9.25
N HIS A 668 -87.55 -33.92 -10.43
CA HIS A 668 -88.21 -32.62 -10.59
C HIS A 668 -89.66 -32.66 -10.07
N ALA A 669 -90.13 -31.50 -9.60
CA ALA A 669 -91.52 -31.27 -9.26
C ALA A 669 -92.21 -30.46 -10.37
N THR A 670 -93.43 -30.82 -10.76
CA THR A 670 -94.19 -30.03 -11.74
C THR A 670 -94.79 -28.79 -11.05
N CYS A 671 -94.83 -27.63 -11.73
CA CYS A 671 -95.36 -26.39 -11.16
C CYS A 671 -96.77 -26.59 -10.58
N GLY A 672 -96.90 -26.50 -9.25
CA GLY A 672 -98.15 -26.72 -8.51
C GLY A 672 -98.38 -28.12 -7.91
N SER A 673 -97.39 -29.03 -7.87
CA SER A 673 -97.53 -30.41 -7.31
C SER A 673 -96.36 -30.84 -6.39
N GLN A 674 -96.63 -31.65 -5.36
CA GLN A 674 -95.66 -32.21 -4.39
C GLN A 674 -95.17 -33.62 -4.78
N ASN A 675 -94.49 -33.74 -5.93
CA ASN A 675 -94.06 -35.04 -6.49
C ASN A 675 -92.53 -35.18 -6.67
N GLY A 676 -91.75 -34.27 -6.08
CA GLY A 676 -90.29 -34.29 -6.10
C GLY A 676 -89.67 -35.21 -5.03
N ALA A 677 -88.43 -35.66 -5.27
CA ALA A 677 -87.72 -36.57 -4.38
C ALA A 677 -86.19 -36.47 -4.51
N ILE A 678 -85.45 -36.67 -3.41
CA ILE A 678 -83.99 -36.84 -3.35
C ILE A 678 -83.72 -38.24 -2.79
N THR A 679 -83.18 -39.12 -3.64
CA THR A 679 -82.88 -40.52 -3.29
C THR A 679 -81.49 -40.91 -3.77
N GLY A 680 -80.90 -41.93 -3.14
CA GLY A 680 -79.62 -42.48 -3.59
C GLY A 680 -78.40 -41.68 -3.11
N LEU A 681 -78.52 -40.99 -1.97
CA LEU A 681 -77.38 -40.39 -1.30
C LEU A 681 -76.49 -41.50 -0.71
N LYS A 682 -75.17 -41.33 -0.85
CA LYS A 682 -74.17 -42.22 -0.27
C LYS A 682 -73.25 -41.41 0.64
N ILE A 683 -73.20 -41.81 1.90
CA ILE A 683 -72.32 -41.21 2.91
C ILE A 683 -71.06 -42.06 3.05
N THR A 684 -69.91 -41.41 2.95
CA THR A 684 -68.59 -42.07 3.02
C THR A 684 -67.62 -41.26 3.87
N ASP A 685 -66.52 -41.88 4.32
CA ASP A 685 -65.45 -41.25 5.12
C ASP A 685 -65.92 -40.65 6.46
N PHE A 686 -66.68 -41.42 7.24
CA PHE A 686 -67.19 -41.06 8.57
C PHE A 686 -66.64 -42.00 9.66
N THR A 687 -66.79 -41.60 10.92
CA THR A 687 -66.38 -42.34 12.11
C THR A 687 -67.60 -42.76 12.93
N GLY A 688 -67.77 -44.06 13.17
CA GLY A 688 -68.86 -44.57 14.02
C GLY A 688 -70.24 -44.51 13.35
N ALA A 689 -71.29 -44.31 14.13
CA ALA A 689 -72.67 -44.24 13.64
C ALA A 689 -73.00 -42.87 13.03
N VAL A 690 -73.73 -42.86 11.90
CA VAL A 690 -74.12 -41.64 11.20
C VAL A 690 -75.57 -41.28 11.49
N THR A 691 -75.83 -39.99 11.71
CA THR A 691 -77.16 -39.43 11.96
C THR A 691 -77.54 -38.42 10.88
N TYR A 692 -78.81 -38.46 10.43
CA TYR A 692 -79.33 -37.62 9.34
C TYR A 692 -80.43 -36.70 9.86
N LYS A 693 -80.37 -35.44 9.46
CA LYS A 693 -81.46 -34.49 9.66
C LYS A 693 -81.65 -33.67 8.40
N TRP A 694 -82.84 -33.77 7.80
CA TRP A 694 -83.27 -32.93 6.70
C TRP A 694 -84.01 -31.72 7.23
N TYR A 695 -83.71 -30.59 6.61
CA TYR A 695 -84.33 -29.32 6.87
C TYR A 695 -84.82 -28.75 5.55
N LYS A 696 -85.97 -28.09 5.57
CA LYS A 696 -86.36 -27.15 4.50
C LYS A 696 -85.95 -25.77 5.00
N PRO A 697 -84.84 -25.19 4.49
CA PRO A 697 -84.45 -23.85 4.89
C PRO A 697 -85.54 -22.86 4.50
N ASP A 698 -85.77 -21.86 5.33
CA ASP A 698 -86.68 -20.77 5.00
C ASP A 698 -86.21 -20.06 3.71
N PRO A 699 -87.06 -19.87 2.69
CA PRO A 699 -86.64 -19.35 1.39
C PRO A 699 -86.07 -17.93 1.42
N ILE A 700 -86.31 -17.17 2.50
CA ILE A 700 -85.97 -15.74 2.61
C ILE A 700 -84.76 -15.54 3.55
N THR A 701 -84.75 -16.23 4.68
CA THR A 701 -83.73 -16.08 5.72
C THR A 701 -82.63 -17.13 5.66
N GLY A 702 -82.85 -18.23 4.91
CA GLY A 702 -81.90 -19.35 4.82
C GLY A 702 -81.71 -20.13 6.13
N ALA A 703 -82.46 -19.78 7.19
CA ALA A 703 -82.41 -20.48 8.46
C ALA A 703 -82.96 -21.91 8.30
N LEU A 704 -82.25 -22.89 8.85
CA LEU A 704 -82.73 -24.27 8.92
C LEU A 704 -83.97 -24.27 9.85
N GLY A 705 -85.14 -24.56 9.30
CA GLY A 705 -86.38 -24.70 10.07
C GLY A 705 -86.41 -25.97 10.91
N ASP A 706 -87.61 -26.50 11.18
CA ASP A 706 -87.73 -27.78 11.87
C ASP A 706 -87.21 -28.95 11.02
N VAL A 707 -86.84 -30.05 11.69
CA VAL A 707 -86.43 -31.30 11.02
C VAL A 707 -87.63 -31.89 10.31
N ILE A 708 -87.56 -31.97 8.98
CA ILE A 708 -88.64 -32.47 8.12
C ILE A 708 -88.52 -33.98 7.83
N ALA A 709 -87.32 -34.55 7.93
CA ALA A 709 -87.06 -35.98 7.85
C ALA A 709 -85.74 -36.34 8.54
N SER A 710 -85.63 -37.57 9.04
CA SER A 710 -84.41 -38.12 9.67
C SER A 710 -83.90 -39.39 8.98
N THR A 711 -84.43 -39.67 7.79
CA THR A 711 -83.99 -40.74 6.89
C THR A 711 -82.96 -40.22 5.89
N LEU A 712 -82.18 -41.12 5.29
CA LEU A 712 -81.19 -40.76 4.28
C LEU A 712 -81.84 -40.18 3.00
N ASP A 713 -82.93 -40.78 2.54
CA ASP A 713 -83.72 -40.32 1.39
C ASP A 713 -84.85 -39.36 1.83
N LEU A 714 -85.17 -38.39 0.97
CA LEU A 714 -86.27 -37.43 1.14
C LEU A 714 -87.29 -37.56 -0.01
N LEU A 715 -88.55 -37.87 0.29
CA LEU A 715 -89.59 -38.21 -0.71
C LEU A 715 -90.82 -37.30 -0.63
N ASN A 716 -91.52 -37.13 -1.77
CA ASN A 716 -92.83 -36.47 -1.90
C ASN A 716 -92.86 -35.01 -1.42
N VAL A 717 -91.89 -34.22 -1.90
CA VAL A 717 -91.76 -32.81 -1.54
C VAL A 717 -92.00 -31.92 -2.76
N ASP A 718 -92.44 -30.68 -2.52
CA ASP A 718 -92.55 -29.62 -3.53
C ASP A 718 -91.16 -29.15 -4.01
N GLY A 719 -91.14 -28.48 -5.17
CA GLY A 719 -89.95 -27.81 -5.68
C GLY A 719 -89.41 -26.79 -4.66
N GLY A 720 -88.11 -26.83 -4.41
CA GLY A 720 -87.51 -26.07 -3.33
C GLY A 720 -86.13 -26.59 -2.92
N ASN A 721 -85.48 -25.88 -2.01
CA ASN A 721 -84.18 -26.25 -1.48
C ASN A 721 -84.34 -27.06 -0.19
N TYR A 722 -83.56 -28.14 -0.07
CA TYR A 722 -83.55 -29.02 1.09
C TYR A 722 -82.12 -29.25 1.53
N THR A 723 -81.84 -29.12 2.83
CA THR A 723 -80.50 -29.31 3.38
C THR A 723 -80.49 -30.53 4.27
N ILE A 724 -79.62 -31.49 3.96
CA ILE A 724 -79.28 -32.58 4.87
C ILE A 724 -78.06 -32.17 5.70
N VAL A 725 -78.16 -32.29 7.02
CA VAL A 725 -77.02 -32.22 7.94
C VAL A 725 -76.72 -33.64 8.39
N VAL A 726 -75.47 -34.04 8.20
CA VAL A 726 -74.96 -35.36 8.53
C VAL A 726 -73.89 -35.21 9.60
N SER A 727 -74.12 -35.86 10.74
CA SER A 727 -73.18 -35.93 11.87
C SER A 727 -72.78 -37.37 12.14
N ASP A 728 -71.55 -37.56 12.57
CA ASP A 728 -71.01 -38.84 13.01
C ASP A 728 -70.40 -38.70 14.42
N GLU A 729 -69.70 -39.73 14.90
CA GLU A 729 -69.06 -39.74 16.22
C GLU A 729 -67.60 -39.22 16.17
N GLY A 730 -67.19 -38.57 15.09
CA GLY A 730 -65.84 -38.06 14.88
C GLY A 730 -65.58 -36.70 15.56
N GLU A 731 -64.29 -36.31 15.60
CA GLU A 731 -63.86 -34.98 16.11
C GLU A 731 -64.07 -33.85 15.08
N CYS A 732 -64.42 -34.19 13.83
CA CYS A 732 -64.63 -33.21 12.78
C CYS A 732 -66.07 -32.66 12.83
N PRO A 733 -66.28 -31.37 12.53
CA PRO A 733 -67.61 -30.78 12.53
C PRO A 733 -68.53 -31.45 11.50
N PRO A 734 -69.86 -31.47 11.74
CA PRO A 734 -70.82 -32.11 10.84
C PRO A 734 -70.82 -31.50 9.44
N THR A 735 -71.08 -32.32 8.43
CA THR A 735 -71.14 -31.90 7.03
C THR A 735 -72.60 -31.70 6.62
N SER A 736 -72.90 -30.56 5.99
CA SER A 736 -74.21 -30.31 5.39
C SER A 736 -74.14 -30.26 3.86
N ALA A 737 -75.16 -30.79 3.19
CA ALA A 737 -75.33 -30.64 1.75
C ALA A 737 -76.75 -30.16 1.44
N SER A 738 -76.86 -29.24 0.49
CA SER A 738 -78.15 -28.74 0.01
C SER A 738 -78.45 -29.28 -1.38
N TYR A 739 -79.70 -29.69 -1.59
CA TYR A 739 -80.22 -30.23 -2.83
C TYR A 739 -81.46 -29.44 -3.22
N PHE A 740 -81.47 -28.99 -4.47
CA PHE A 740 -82.58 -28.25 -5.02
C PHE A 740 -83.41 -29.14 -5.94
N ILE A 741 -84.72 -29.19 -5.70
CA ILE A 741 -85.68 -29.84 -6.60
C ILE A 741 -86.25 -28.78 -7.53
N ILE A 742 -85.97 -28.92 -8.84
CA ILE A 742 -86.37 -27.99 -9.89
C ILE A 742 -87.88 -28.05 -10.15
N THR A 743 -88.45 -26.90 -10.50
CA THR A 743 -89.83 -26.74 -11.01
C THR A 743 -89.80 -26.33 -12.49
N ASP A 744 -90.41 -27.09 -13.40
CA ASP A 744 -90.31 -26.86 -14.86
C ASP A 744 -91.17 -25.66 -15.37
N ASN A 745 -90.62 -24.82 -16.28
CA ASN A 745 -91.16 -23.51 -16.77
C ASN A 745 -90.87 -23.25 -18.28
N THR A 746 -91.68 -22.44 -19.00
CA THR A 746 -91.65 -22.27 -20.48
C THR A 746 -90.94 -21.01 -21.05
N ILE A 747 -90.50 -20.05 -20.24
CA ILE A 747 -89.79 -18.81 -20.67
C ILE A 747 -88.27 -19.03 -20.85
N GLN A 748 -87.59 -18.42 -21.86
CA GLN A 748 -86.15 -18.63 -22.16
C GLN A 748 -85.33 -17.33 -22.38
N ILE A 749 -84.03 -17.32 -21.99
CA ILE A 749 -83.08 -16.17 -22.03
C ILE A 749 -81.74 -16.56 -22.70
N SER A 750 -81.30 -15.85 -23.74
CA SER A 750 -80.05 -16.13 -24.48
C SER A 750 -78.77 -15.70 -23.73
N ASP A 751 -77.58 -16.05 -24.27
CA ASP A 751 -76.28 -15.56 -23.77
C ASP A 751 -75.99 -14.12 -24.18
N ALA A 752 -74.95 -13.51 -23.58
CA ALA A 752 -74.54 -12.13 -23.83
C ALA A 752 -73.49 -12.02 -24.95
N GLY A 753 -73.76 -11.18 -25.96
CA GLY A 753 -72.85 -10.93 -27.08
C GLY A 753 -71.77 -9.86 -26.83
N ILE A 754 -71.89 -9.06 -25.77
CA ILE A 754 -70.90 -8.05 -25.35
C ILE A 754 -70.59 -8.25 -23.87
N LYS A 755 -69.30 -8.40 -23.53
CA LYS A 755 -68.82 -8.58 -22.15
C LYS A 755 -67.51 -7.83 -21.90
N LYS A 756 -67.51 -6.83 -21.00
CA LYS A 756 -66.33 -6.06 -20.58
C LYS A 756 -66.04 -6.26 -19.09
N ASN A 757 -64.83 -6.71 -18.75
CA ASN A 757 -64.38 -6.98 -17.38
C ASN A 757 -64.10 -5.70 -16.57
N VAL A 758 -64.14 -5.84 -15.25
CA VAL A 758 -64.04 -4.72 -14.30
C VAL A 758 -62.59 -4.48 -13.86
N THR A 759 -62.14 -3.24 -13.86
CA THR A 759 -60.87 -2.84 -13.22
C THR A 759 -61.04 -2.78 -11.70
N CYS A 760 -60.09 -3.29 -10.90
CA CYS A 760 -60.27 -3.37 -9.45
C CYS A 760 -60.61 -2.01 -8.80
N ASN A 761 -61.47 -2.04 -7.79
CA ASN A 761 -62.00 -0.84 -7.10
C ASN A 761 -62.72 0.19 -7.98
N SER A 762 -63.16 -0.17 -9.19
CA SER A 762 -64.08 0.63 -10.03
C SER A 762 -65.22 -0.25 -10.54
N ASP A 763 -66.33 0.34 -10.96
CA ASP A 763 -67.50 -0.39 -11.44
C ASP A 763 -67.75 -0.06 -12.91
N ASN A 764 -66.87 -0.49 -13.82
CA ASN A 764 -66.87 -0.07 -15.23
C ASN A 764 -67.11 -1.22 -16.24
N GLY A 765 -67.61 -2.35 -15.76
CA GLY A 765 -67.98 -3.51 -16.60
C GLY A 765 -69.23 -3.26 -17.44
N ALA A 766 -69.46 -4.09 -18.45
CA ALA A 766 -70.62 -3.98 -19.34
C ALA A 766 -71.11 -5.34 -19.86
N LEU A 767 -72.42 -5.48 -20.05
CA LEU A 767 -73.13 -6.65 -20.59
C LEU A 767 -74.19 -6.22 -21.62
N GLY A 768 -74.15 -6.78 -22.82
CA GLY A 768 -75.11 -6.48 -23.88
C GLY A 768 -75.26 -7.58 -24.93
N GLY A 769 -76.19 -7.40 -25.89
CA GLY A 769 -76.43 -8.36 -26.97
C GLY A 769 -77.25 -9.60 -26.61
N ILE A 770 -78.14 -9.52 -25.60
CA ILE A 770 -78.99 -10.62 -25.09
C ILE A 770 -80.40 -10.52 -25.69
N THR A 771 -81.04 -11.66 -25.98
CA THR A 771 -82.42 -11.77 -26.47
C THR A 771 -83.28 -12.68 -25.56
N LEU A 772 -84.58 -12.39 -25.50
CA LEU A 772 -85.58 -13.17 -24.74
C LEU A 772 -86.57 -13.84 -25.70
N THR A 773 -87.02 -15.06 -25.36
CA THR A 773 -88.06 -15.81 -26.12
C THR A 773 -89.23 -16.13 -25.20
N ASP A 774 -90.44 -15.93 -25.72
CA ASP A 774 -91.73 -16.17 -25.04
C ASP A 774 -91.94 -15.36 -23.73
N ALA A 775 -91.28 -14.19 -23.66
CA ALA A 775 -91.42 -13.19 -22.60
C ALA A 775 -91.79 -11.82 -23.18
N ASN A 776 -92.59 -11.04 -22.43
CA ASN A 776 -93.03 -9.69 -22.82
C ASN A 776 -92.56 -8.59 -21.84
N GLY A 777 -91.94 -8.98 -20.72
CA GLY A 777 -91.32 -8.07 -19.77
C GLY A 777 -89.94 -8.56 -19.33
N TYR A 778 -89.05 -7.62 -18.99
CA TYR A 778 -87.72 -7.92 -18.49
C TYR A 778 -87.33 -7.01 -17.32
N GLU A 779 -86.47 -7.53 -16.44
CA GLU A 779 -85.93 -6.82 -15.29
C GLU A 779 -84.50 -7.28 -15.01
N TRP A 780 -83.52 -6.41 -15.21
CA TRP A 780 -82.15 -6.58 -14.77
C TRP A 780 -82.01 -6.26 -13.31
N ILE A 781 -81.41 -7.18 -12.57
CA ILE A 781 -81.14 -7.09 -11.16
C ILE A 781 -79.63 -7.21 -10.96
N GLY A 782 -79.07 -6.27 -10.20
CA GLY A 782 -77.67 -6.26 -9.83
C GLY A 782 -77.31 -7.37 -8.85
N PRO A 783 -76.01 -7.58 -8.57
CA PRO A 783 -75.53 -8.55 -7.58
C PRO A 783 -76.08 -8.28 -6.17
N ASP A 784 -76.47 -7.04 -5.91
CA ASP A 784 -77.07 -6.54 -4.68
C ASP A 784 -78.58 -6.80 -4.58
N GLY A 785 -79.20 -7.40 -5.61
CA GLY A 785 -80.63 -7.70 -5.62
C GLY A 785 -81.51 -6.51 -5.99
N ILE A 786 -80.92 -5.37 -6.34
CA ILE A 786 -81.63 -4.14 -6.71
C ILE A 786 -81.83 -4.09 -8.22
N THR A 787 -83.03 -3.69 -8.65
CA THR A 787 -83.35 -3.54 -10.08
C THR A 787 -82.53 -2.41 -10.70
N ILE A 788 -81.67 -2.77 -11.65
CA ILE A 788 -80.85 -1.85 -12.43
C ILE A 788 -81.67 -1.25 -13.57
N ARG A 789 -82.47 -2.08 -14.27
CA ARG A 789 -83.26 -1.66 -15.43
C ARG A 789 -84.42 -2.62 -15.70
N LYS A 790 -85.64 -2.13 -15.87
CA LYS A 790 -86.80 -2.97 -16.26
C LYS A 790 -87.65 -2.30 -17.33
N GLY A 791 -88.36 -3.11 -18.12
CA GLY A 791 -89.24 -2.60 -19.16
C GLY A 791 -90.00 -3.69 -19.90
N THR A 792 -90.81 -3.28 -20.87
CA THR A 792 -91.44 -4.20 -21.83
C THR A 792 -90.42 -4.63 -22.88
N TYR A 793 -90.49 -5.90 -23.27
CA TYR A 793 -89.58 -6.48 -24.26
C TYR A 793 -90.32 -6.79 -25.56
N SER A 794 -89.77 -6.30 -26.67
CA SER A 794 -90.10 -6.75 -28.02
C SER A 794 -88.82 -7.09 -28.78
N ALA A 795 -88.92 -7.99 -29.76
CA ALA A 795 -87.77 -8.42 -30.56
C ALA A 795 -87.06 -7.21 -31.19
N GLY A 796 -85.76 -7.02 -30.87
CA GLY A 796 -84.96 -5.85 -31.27
C GLY A 796 -84.69 -4.84 -30.15
N THR A 797 -85.27 -4.99 -28.96
CA THR A 797 -85.01 -4.11 -27.80
C THR A 797 -83.59 -4.34 -27.25
N SER A 798 -82.80 -3.27 -27.11
CA SER A 798 -81.43 -3.35 -26.56
C SER A 798 -81.43 -3.55 -25.04
N LEU A 799 -80.91 -4.69 -24.60
CA LEU A 799 -80.76 -5.08 -23.19
C LEU A 799 -79.36 -4.75 -22.61
N LEU A 800 -78.64 -3.78 -23.17
CA LEU A 800 -77.31 -3.33 -22.70
C LEU A 800 -77.38 -2.66 -21.31
N ILE A 801 -76.48 -3.06 -20.42
CA ILE A 801 -76.20 -2.44 -19.11
C ILE A 801 -74.68 -2.24 -18.93
N GLU A 802 -74.29 -1.06 -18.42
CA GLU A 802 -72.89 -0.59 -18.32
C GLU A 802 -72.61 -0.02 -16.93
N ASN A 803 -71.33 0.20 -16.61
CA ASN A 803 -70.84 0.61 -15.28
C ASN A 803 -71.14 -0.40 -14.17
N LEU A 804 -70.86 -1.67 -14.48
CA LEU A 804 -71.11 -2.80 -13.60
C LEU A 804 -69.89 -3.07 -12.69
N LYS A 805 -70.10 -3.43 -11.42
CA LYS A 805 -69.11 -3.98 -10.47
C LYS A 805 -68.72 -5.41 -10.88
N PRO A 806 -67.63 -6.00 -10.35
CA PRO A 806 -67.40 -7.43 -10.49
C PRO A 806 -68.49 -8.17 -9.72
N GLY A 807 -69.18 -9.09 -10.37
CA GLY A 807 -70.35 -9.71 -9.76
C GLY A 807 -71.24 -10.39 -10.78
N SER A 808 -72.28 -11.04 -10.26
CA SER A 808 -73.28 -11.74 -11.05
C SER A 808 -74.51 -10.85 -11.24
N TYR A 809 -74.85 -10.59 -12.50
CA TYR A 809 -76.00 -9.76 -12.90
C TYR A 809 -77.10 -10.66 -13.43
N ARG A 810 -78.30 -10.53 -12.87
CA ARG A 810 -79.43 -11.41 -13.15
C ARG A 810 -80.47 -10.72 -14.00
N LEU A 811 -80.76 -11.25 -15.19
CA LEU A 811 -81.86 -10.81 -16.03
C LEU A 811 -83.08 -11.68 -15.78
N TRP A 812 -84.16 -11.11 -15.26
CA TRP A 812 -85.48 -11.75 -15.22
C TRP A 812 -86.27 -11.45 -16.49
N ALA A 813 -86.97 -12.46 -16.97
CA ALA A 813 -87.92 -12.41 -18.07
C ALA A 813 -89.26 -12.96 -17.60
N SER A 814 -90.33 -12.23 -17.89
CA SER A 814 -91.69 -12.58 -17.47
C SER A 814 -92.64 -12.54 -18.66
N ASN A 815 -93.67 -13.38 -18.62
CA ASN A 815 -94.79 -13.33 -19.53
C ASN A 815 -96.07 -13.14 -18.71
N SER A 816 -96.70 -11.97 -18.84
CA SER A 816 -97.90 -11.62 -18.05
C SER A 816 -99.11 -12.54 -18.32
N SER A 817 -99.05 -13.40 -19.34
CA SER A 817 -100.12 -14.31 -19.75
C SER A 817 -99.95 -15.75 -19.21
N SER A 818 -98.93 -16.01 -18.39
CA SER A 818 -98.60 -17.34 -17.83
C SER A 818 -98.73 -17.37 -16.30
N THR A 819 -99.20 -18.49 -15.72
CA THR A 819 -99.17 -18.73 -14.27
C THR A 819 -97.82 -19.26 -13.77
N CYS A 820 -96.90 -19.56 -14.68
CA CYS A 820 -95.54 -19.92 -14.33
C CYS A 820 -94.77 -18.69 -13.83
N PRO A 821 -93.88 -18.87 -12.83
CA PRO A 821 -93.09 -17.77 -12.31
C PRO A 821 -92.19 -17.16 -13.40
N ARG A 822 -91.79 -15.89 -13.25
CA ARG A 822 -90.75 -15.31 -14.12
C ARG A 822 -89.49 -16.20 -14.14
N VAL A 823 -88.73 -16.22 -15.25
CA VAL A 823 -87.47 -16.98 -15.39
C VAL A 823 -86.30 -16.00 -15.37
N SER A 824 -85.15 -16.39 -14.85
CA SER A 824 -83.97 -15.53 -14.85
C SER A 824 -82.69 -16.22 -15.27
N ARG A 825 -81.73 -15.44 -15.77
CA ARG A 825 -80.38 -15.90 -16.14
C ARG A 825 -79.32 -14.95 -15.59
N ASP A 826 -78.20 -15.54 -15.15
CA ASP A 826 -77.08 -14.83 -14.54
C ASP A 826 -75.91 -14.64 -15.50
N PHE A 827 -75.25 -13.49 -15.40
CA PHE A 827 -74.07 -13.12 -16.18
C PHE A 827 -72.98 -12.59 -15.24
N VAL A 828 -71.80 -13.20 -15.29
CA VAL A 828 -70.69 -12.87 -14.36
C VAL A 828 -69.68 -11.95 -15.02
N ILE A 829 -69.42 -10.79 -14.43
CA ILE A 829 -68.29 -9.93 -14.80
C ILE A 829 -67.14 -10.11 -13.79
N THR A 830 -65.92 -10.34 -14.29
CA THR A 830 -64.72 -10.63 -13.47
C THR A 830 -63.75 -9.44 -13.40
N ALA A 831 -62.82 -9.46 -12.42
CA ALA A 831 -61.80 -8.44 -12.23
C ALA A 831 -60.47 -8.77 -12.97
N THR A 832 -59.71 -7.74 -13.38
CA THR A 832 -58.42 -7.85 -14.09
C THR A 832 -57.27 -8.34 -13.16
N PRO A 833 -56.33 -9.20 -13.63
CA PRO A 833 -55.19 -9.73 -12.83
C PRO A 833 -54.09 -8.68 -12.53
N PRO A 834 -53.25 -8.87 -11.48
CA PRO A 834 -52.31 -7.87 -11.00
C PRO A 834 -51.05 -7.69 -11.88
N PRO A 835 -50.44 -6.49 -11.89
CA PRO A 835 -49.27 -6.15 -12.71
C PRO A 835 -47.94 -6.70 -12.17
N VAL A 836 -46.96 -6.86 -13.07
CA VAL A 836 -45.57 -7.28 -12.78
C VAL A 836 -44.63 -6.07 -12.92
N TYR A 837 -43.69 -5.92 -11.98
CA TYR A 837 -42.79 -4.76 -11.91
C TYR A 837 -41.31 -5.16 -12.09
N ASN A 838 -40.57 -4.38 -12.88
CA ASN A 838 -39.11 -4.53 -13.06
C ASN A 838 -38.37 -3.37 -12.36
N PHE A 839 -37.33 -3.69 -11.59
CA PHE A 839 -36.55 -2.72 -10.82
C PHE A 839 -35.14 -3.23 -10.52
N SER A 840 -34.27 -2.31 -10.11
CA SER A 840 -32.98 -2.57 -9.47
C SER A 840 -33.05 -2.13 -8.00
N HIS A 841 -32.17 -2.65 -7.15
CA HIS A 841 -32.16 -2.33 -5.73
C HIS A 841 -30.75 -1.99 -5.24
N ARG A 842 -30.69 -1.24 -4.15
CA ARG A 842 -29.47 -0.95 -3.39
C ARG A 842 -29.79 -0.92 -1.91
N GLU A 843 -29.09 -1.73 -1.13
CA GLU A 843 -29.12 -1.67 0.33
C GLU A 843 -27.93 -0.86 0.87
N SER A 844 -28.20 -0.03 1.88
CA SER A 844 -27.15 0.57 2.71
C SER A 844 -27.26 -0.01 4.12
N PRO A 845 -26.18 -0.61 4.67
CA PRO A 845 -26.20 -1.16 6.02
C PRO A 845 -26.40 -0.05 7.08
N THR A 846 -26.74 -0.44 8.30
CA THR A 846 -26.76 0.51 9.43
C THR A 846 -25.37 1.06 9.68
N THR A 847 -25.28 2.28 10.21
CA THR A 847 -24.01 2.90 10.64
C THR A 847 -24.01 3.10 12.15
N CYS A 848 -22.88 2.84 12.80
CA CYS A 848 -22.72 2.91 14.26
C CYS A 848 -23.72 2.09 15.09
N GLY A 849 -24.26 1.00 14.54
CA GLY A 849 -25.36 0.25 15.19
C GLY A 849 -26.66 1.05 15.37
N LEU A 850 -26.80 2.21 14.73
CA LEU A 850 -28.02 3.01 14.72
C LEU A 850 -29.04 2.43 13.74
N THR A 851 -30.32 2.70 13.96
CA THR A 851 -31.40 2.31 13.03
C THR A 851 -31.45 3.28 11.86
N ASN A 852 -30.43 3.26 10.98
CA ASN A 852 -30.33 4.14 9.82
C ASN A 852 -30.01 3.44 8.49
N GLY A 853 -30.12 2.11 8.45
CA GLY A 853 -30.03 1.37 7.21
C GLY A 853 -31.11 1.81 6.20
N THR A 854 -30.81 1.68 4.92
CA THR A 854 -31.74 2.04 3.84
C THR A 854 -31.87 0.92 2.82
N ILE A 855 -33.07 0.77 2.26
CA ILE A 855 -33.33 -0.04 1.07
C ILE A 855 -33.90 0.90 0.02
N ASP A 856 -33.19 1.07 -1.08
CA ASP A 856 -33.59 1.90 -2.21
C ASP A 856 -33.95 1.00 -3.41
N LEU A 857 -35.18 1.13 -3.91
CA LEU A 857 -35.66 0.45 -5.10
C LEU A 857 -35.84 1.45 -6.24
N ASP A 858 -35.20 1.18 -7.38
CA ASP A 858 -35.26 1.99 -8.59
C ASP A 858 -35.95 1.20 -9.73
N PHE A 859 -37.20 1.56 -10.01
CA PHE A 859 -38.05 0.84 -10.96
C PHE A 859 -37.74 1.27 -12.40
N SER A 860 -37.39 0.31 -13.25
CA SER A 860 -37.16 0.53 -14.68
C SER A 860 -38.44 0.44 -15.51
N SER A 861 -39.55 0.02 -14.89
CA SER A 861 -40.90 -0.04 -15.45
C SER A 861 -41.87 0.89 -14.69
N ALA A 862 -43.19 0.77 -14.94
CA ALA A 862 -44.20 1.51 -14.20
C ALA A 862 -44.04 1.34 -12.67
N LEU A 863 -44.20 2.42 -11.91
CA LEU A 863 -44.13 2.39 -10.44
C LEU A 863 -45.42 1.83 -9.83
N PRO A 864 -45.35 1.15 -8.67
CA PRO A 864 -46.55 0.77 -7.92
C PRO A 864 -47.25 2.01 -7.36
N TYR A 865 -48.58 1.95 -7.27
CA TYR A 865 -49.42 3.07 -6.83
C TYR A 865 -49.46 3.24 -5.30
N ARG A 866 -49.32 2.15 -4.56
CA ARG A 866 -48.99 2.18 -3.12
C ARG A 866 -48.18 0.95 -2.76
N TYR A 867 -47.53 0.96 -1.60
CA TYR A 867 -46.80 -0.18 -1.09
C TYR A 867 -46.72 -0.17 0.44
N GLU A 868 -46.52 -1.36 1.04
CA GLU A 868 -46.25 -1.54 2.46
C GLU A 868 -45.02 -2.45 2.66
N TRP A 869 -44.19 -2.15 3.66
CA TRP A 869 -43.03 -2.94 4.05
C TRP A 869 -43.30 -3.69 5.35
N LYS A 870 -42.83 -4.93 5.46
CA LYS A 870 -42.93 -5.76 6.66
C LYS A 870 -41.56 -6.32 7.07
N ASP A 871 -41.36 -6.45 8.38
CA ASP A 871 -40.20 -7.15 8.95
C ASP A 871 -40.39 -8.69 8.94
N GLU A 872 -39.37 -9.44 9.38
CA GLU A 872 -39.40 -10.90 9.48
C GLU A 872 -40.52 -11.43 10.39
N ALA A 873 -40.93 -10.66 11.40
CA ALA A 873 -42.04 -11.00 12.29
C ALA A 873 -43.42 -10.66 11.70
N GLY A 874 -43.47 -10.07 10.50
CA GLY A 874 -44.68 -9.68 9.79
C GLY A 874 -45.29 -8.34 10.22
N ASN A 875 -44.59 -7.54 11.03
CA ASN A 875 -45.04 -6.22 11.44
C ASN A 875 -44.83 -5.20 10.33
N ILE A 876 -45.76 -4.26 10.16
CA ILE A 876 -45.66 -3.20 9.15
C ILE A 876 -44.65 -2.15 9.60
N VAL A 877 -43.61 -1.93 8.78
CA VAL A 877 -42.51 -0.97 9.04
C VAL A 877 -42.77 0.38 8.36
N LEU A 878 -43.38 0.38 7.16
CA LEU A 878 -43.76 1.61 6.44
C LEU A 878 -44.92 1.32 5.46
N SER A 879 -45.86 2.26 5.30
CA SER A 879 -46.90 2.23 4.25
C SER A 879 -47.06 3.62 3.64
N THR A 880 -46.84 3.77 2.33
CA THR A 880 -46.99 5.07 1.64
C THR A 880 -47.62 4.95 0.24
N LYS A 881 -48.03 6.10 -0.32
CA LYS A 881 -48.61 6.28 -1.65
C LYS A 881 -47.60 7.09 -2.50
N THR A 882 -47.37 6.67 -3.75
CA THR A 882 -46.14 6.88 -4.56
C THR A 882 -45.53 8.30 -4.61
N ILE A 883 -44.18 8.35 -4.63
CA ILE A 883 -43.33 9.33 -5.32
C ILE A 883 -42.17 8.60 -6.00
N ASN A 884 -41.53 9.23 -6.99
CA ASN A 884 -40.70 8.64 -8.07
C ASN A 884 -39.45 7.80 -7.69
N SER A 885 -39.22 7.51 -6.40
CA SER A 885 -38.21 6.56 -5.92
C SER A 885 -38.68 5.97 -4.58
N ILE A 886 -38.60 4.65 -4.41
CA ILE A 886 -39.10 3.96 -3.21
C ILE A 886 -37.90 3.65 -2.31
N SER A 887 -37.77 4.44 -1.24
CA SER A 887 -36.69 4.33 -0.26
C SER A 887 -37.27 4.04 1.12
N LEU A 888 -36.92 2.90 1.70
CA LEU A 888 -37.20 2.56 3.10
C LEU A 888 -35.97 2.92 3.93
N LYS A 889 -36.08 3.90 4.81
CA LYS A 889 -34.96 4.44 5.62
C LYS A 889 -35.18 4.19 7.10
N ASN A 890 -34.14 4.41 7.89
CA ASN A 890 -34.15 4.29 9.35
C ASN A 890 -34.34 2.85 9.86
N LEU A 891 -33.79 1.87 9.14
CA LEU A 891 -33.98 0.46 9.46
C LEU A 891 -32.94 -0.04 10.48
N PRO A 892 -33.34 -0.78 11.52
CA PRO A 892 -32.42 -1.64 12.26
C PRO A 892 -31.91 -2.79 11.39
N GLY A 893 -30.83 -3.45 11.82
CA GLY A 893 -30.38 -4.68 11.19
C GLY A 893 -31.47 -5.76 11.26
N GLY A 894 -31.72 -6.43 10.13
CA GLY A 894 -32.84 -7.36 10.01
C GLY A 894 -33.28 -7.56 8.56
N VAL A 895 -34.34 -8.35 8.39
CA VAL A 895 -34.86 -8.76 7.08
C VAL A 895 -36.20 -8.08 6.80
N TYR A 896 -36.35 -7.48 5.61
CA TYR A 896 -37.53 -6.70 5.22
C TYR A 896 -38.10 -7.15 3.88
N THR A 897 -39.43 -7.18 3.77
CA THR A 897 -40.19 -7.57 2.55
C THR A 897 -41.24 -6.52 2.20
N MET A 898 -41.35 -6.15 0.92
CA MET A 898 -42.32 -5.16 0.42
C MET A 898 -43.52 -5.83 -0.29
N TYR A 899 -44.71 -5.26 -0.11
CA TYR A 899 -45.96 -5.61 -0.78
C TYR A 899 -46.45 -4.39 -1.58
N ALA A 900 -46.47 -4.50 -2.91
CA ALA A 900 -46.76 -3.41 -3.85
C ALA A 900 -48.14 -3.57 -4.52
N TYR A 901 -48.89 -2.47 -4.65
CA TYR A 901 -50.27 -2.43 -5.16
C TYR A 901 -50.38 -1.50 -6.38
N ASP A 902 -51.31 -1.78 -7.28
CA ASP A 902 -51.55 -1.00 -8.49
C ASP A 902 -52.49 0.20 -8.29
N ILE A 903 -52.72 1.02 -9.34
CA ILE A 903 -53.57 2.24 -9.29
C ILE A 903 -54.99 1.99 -8.82
N ASN A 904 -55.40 0.74 -8.99
CA ASN A 904 -56.71 0.22 -8.68
C ASN A 904 -56.70 -0.57 -7.37
N ASN A 905 -55.60 -0.56 -6.61
CA ASN A 905 -55.40 -1.19 -5.30
C ASN A 905 -55.67 -2.71 -5.22
N CYS A 906 -55.41 -3.45 -6.30
CA CYS A 906 -55.52 -4.92 -6.39
C CYS A 906 -54.56 -5.68 -5.45
N ALA A 907 -54.74 -7.00 -5.29
CA ALA A 907 -53.87 -7.87 -4.45
C ALA A 907 -52.37 -7.66 -4.73
N PRO A 908 -51.50 -7.57 -3.70
CA PRO A 908 -50.16 -7.02 -3.86
C PRO A 908 -49.15 -7.99 -4.47
N PHE A 909 -48.23 -7.44 -5.26
CA PHE A 909 -47.02 -8.10 -5.72
C PHE A 909 -45.91 -8.02 -4.63
N VAL A 910 -45.29 -9.15 -4.29
CA VAL A 910 -44.33 -9.25 -3.16
C VAL A 910 -42.89 -9.12 -3.68
N ILE A 911 -42.08 -8.26 -3.05
CA ILE A 911 -40.70 -7.91 -3.44
C ILE A 911 -39.77 -8.04 -2.22
N GLY A 912 -38.70 -8.84 -2.33
CA GLY A 912 -37.78 -9.17 -1.22
C GLY A 912 -37.66 -10.69 -1.01
N PRO A 913 -37.02 -11.16 0.07
CA PRO A 913 -36.54 -10.39 1.23
C PRO A 913 -35.20 -9.67 1.02
N TYR A 914 -35.00 -8.51 1.66
CA TYR A 914 -33.73 -7.78 1.71
C TYR A 914 -33.17 -7.75 3.13
N THR A 915 -31.85 -7.91 3.26
CA THR A 915 -31.18 -7.95 4.56
C THR A 915 -30.37 -6.68 4.78
N ILE A 916 -30.65 -5.95 5.85
CA ILE A 916 -29.81 -4.83 6.31
C ILE A 916 -28.78 -5.36 7.30
N GLU A 917 -27.51 -5.31 6.92
CA GLU A 917 -26.40 -5.70 7.81
C GLU A 917 -26.13 -4.65 8.90
N VAL A 918 -25.63 -5.11 10.04
CA VAL A 918 -25.23 -4.25 11.16
C VAL A 918 -23.73 -3.92 11.06
N THR A 919 -23.39 -2.66 10.78
CA THR A 919 -21.98 -2.24 10.85
C THR A 919 -21.54 -2.20 12.32
N PRO A 920 -20.48 -2.93 12.70
CA PRO A 920 -19.96 -2.90 14.06
C PRO A 920 -19.52 -1.49 14.48
N LEU A 921 -19.68 -1.16 15.77
CA LEU A 921 -19.23 0.10 16.34
C LEU A 921 -17.71 0.29 16.16
N LEU A 922 -17.30 1.51 15.80
CA LEU A 922 -15.90 1.89 15.72
C LEU A 922 -15.23 1.62 17.08
N THR A 923 -14.25 0.74 17.09
CA THR A 923 -13.53 0.33 18.29
C THR A 923 -12.04 0.29 18.00
N ILE A 924 -11.25 0.87 18.90
CA ILE A 924 -9.80 0.68 18.91
C ILE A 924 -9.53 -0.60 19.70
N VAL A 925 -8.84 -1.57 19.09
CA VAL A 925 -8.61 -2.87 19.72
C VAL A 925 -7.69 -2.66 20.95
N PRO A 926 -8.12 -3.05 22.16
CA PRO A 926 -7.30 -2.92 23.36
C PRO A 926 -5.98 -3.70 23.23
N ASN A 927 -4.92 -3.20 23.85
CA ASN A 927 -3.58 -3.80 23.82
C ASN A 927 -2.93 -3.90 22.43
N THR A 928 -3.42 -3.12 21.46
CA THR A 928 -2.74 -2.92 20.17
C THR A 928 -2.02 -1.57 20.18
N GLY A 929 -0.98 -1.45 19.36
CA GLY A 929 -0.07 -0.32 19.42
C GLY A 929 1.14 -0.56 20.31
N LYS A 930 2.32 -0.22 19.80
CA LYS A 930 3.58 -0.31 20.51
C LYS A 930 4.12 1.10 20.74
N ALA A 931 4.20 1.49 22.01
CA ALA A 931 4.89 2.70 22.40
C ALA A 931 6.41 2.48 22.35
N VAL A 932 7.11 3.39 21.68
CA VAL A 932 8.56 3.52 21.70
C VAL A 932 8.90 4.70 22.61
N LYS A 933 9.84 4.45 23.53
CA LYS A 933 10.27 5.43 24.54
C LYS A 933 10.90 6.66 23.89
N ASP A 934 10.74 7.82 24.52
CA ASP A 934 11.56 9.00 24.24
C ASP A 934 12.94 8.81 24.90
N GLY A 935 13.93 9.56 24.44
CA GLY A 935 15.25 9.52 25.05
C GLY A 935 15.89 10.89 25.08
N CYS A 936 16.41 11.24 26.26
CA CYS A 936 17.11 12.49 26.52
C CYS A 936 16.25 13.74 26.24
N SER A 937 14.93 13.63 26.42
CA SER A 937 13.96 14.71 26.17
C SER A 937 14.01 15.26 24.73
N LEU A 938 14.34 14.40 23.75
CA LEU A 938 14.54 14.78 22.35
C LEU A 938 13.28 14.72 21.50
N GLN A 939 12.13 14.34 22.06
CA GLN A 939 10.88 14.14 21.34
C GLN A 939 10.99 13.07 20.25
N ARG A 940 11.65 11.94 20.55
CA ARG A 940 11.84 10.82 19.62
C ARG A 940 10.92 9.63 19.90
N GLY A 941 10.01 9.77 20.86
CA GLY A 941 9.00 8.76 21.16
C GLY A 941 8.00 8.58 20.00
N SER A 942 7.34 7.43 19.98
CA SER A 942 6.29 7.14 19.00
C SER A 942 5.30 6.11 19.52
N VAL A 943 4.13 6.02 18.89
CA VAL A 943 3.17 4.93 19.06
C VAL A 943 2.72 4.48 17.67
N SER A 944 2.95 3.21 17.34
CA SER A 944 2.57 2.65 16.04
C SER A 944 1.93 1.28 16.15
N GLY A 945 1.13 0.90 15.14
CA GLY A 945 0.48 -0.42 15.08
C GLY A 945 -0.79 -0.54 15.92
N VAL A 946 -1.45 0.60 16.20
CA VAL A 946 -2.79 0.62 16.82
C VAL A 946 -3.80 0.11 15.81
N GLN A 947 -4.55 -0.94 16.16
CA GLN A 947 -5.57 -1.52 15.30
C GLN A 947 -6.93 -0.88 15.55
N VAL A 948 -7.61 -0.52 14.47
CA VAL A 948 -8.96 0.03 14.47
C VAL A 948 -9.87 -0.95 13.74
N ILE A 949 -10.98 -1.35 14.37
CA ILE A 949 -11.99 -2.26 13.81
C ILE A 949 -13.38 -1.64 13.90
N GLY A 950 -14.28 -2.01 12.98
CA GLY A 950 -15.62 -1.42 12.89
C GLY A 950 -15.62 0.02 12.38
N GLY A 951 -16.79 0.68 12.39
CA GLY A 951 -16.98 2.03 11.86
C GLY A 951 -17.08 2.10 10.34
N VAL A 952 -17.37 3.30 9.82
CA VAL A 952 -17.50 3.57 8.38
C VAL A 952 -16.17 4.04 7.77
N PRO A 953 -15.60 3.36 6.77
CA PRO A 953 -14.27 3.68 6.23
C PRO A 953 -14.07 5.15 5.82
N GLY A 954 -12.96 5.73 6.27
CA GLY A 954 -12.60 7.15 6.10
C GLY A 954 -12.36 7.81 7.45
N TYR A 955 -11.32 7.36 8.15
CA TYR A 955 -11.07 7.72 9.53
C TYR A 955 -10.27 9.01 9.66
N ASP A 956 -10.71 9.88 10.57
CA ASP A 956 -9.97 11.04 11.07
C ASP A 956 -9.27 10.65 12.38
N PHE A 957 -7.95 10.64 12.34
CA PHE A 957 -7.12 10.32 13.50
C PHE A 957 -6.72 11.61 14.21
N LYS A 958 -6.75 11.61 15.54
CA LYS A 958 -6.30 12.72 16.38
C LYS A 958 -5.68 12.19 17.66
N TRP A 959 -4.40 12.42 17.83
CA TRP A 959 -3.71 12.17 19.08
C TRP A 959 -3.88 13.34 20.04
N ILE A 960 -4.20 13.04 21.30
CA ILE A 960 -4.28 14.03 22.37
C ILE A 960 -3.30 13.71 23.50
N ASN A 961 -2.75 14.75 24.12
CA ASN A 961 -1.93 14.63 25.33
C ASN A 961 -2.83 14.52 26.59
N GLU A 962 -2.21 14.39 27.76
CA GLU A 962 -2.91 14.33 29.05
C GLU A 962 -3.73 15.59 29.38
N ALA A 963 -3.36 16.76 28.82
CA ALA A 963 -4.12 18.00 28.93
C ALA A 963 -5.31 18.09 27.96
N GLY A 964 -5.51 17.08 27.09
CA GLY A 964 -6.58 17.03 26.09
C GLY A 964 -6.27 17.82 24.81
N GLU A 965 -5.07 18.34 24.65
CA GLU A 965 -4.65 19.12 23.49
C GLU A 965 -4.28 18.21 22.32
N ALA A 966 -4.66 18.61 21.10
CA ALA A 966 -4.32 17.85 19.90
C ALA A 966 -2.83 17.99 19.58
N VAL A 967 -2.12 16.87 19.48
CA VAL A 967 -0.68 16.85 19.17
C VAL A 967 -0.39 16.41 17.73
N GLN A 968 -1.22 15.55 17.14
CA GLN A 968 -1.02 15.05 15.77
C GLN A 968 -2.32 14.49 15.17
N PHE A 969 -2.45 14.48 13.84
CA PHE A 969 -3.65 14.03 13.11
C PHE A 969 -3.43 12.82 12.19
N THR A 970 -2.51 11.93 12.56
CA THR A 970 -2.15 10.73 11.79
C THR A 970 -2.47 9.48 12.59
N GLN A 971 -2.58 8.33 11.91
CA GLN A 971 -2.85 7.04 12.56
C GLN A 971 -1.75 6.68 13.57
N ASP A 972 -0.49 6.79 13.16
CA ASP A 972 0.66 6.62 14.05
C ASP A 972 1.07 7.97 14.68
N LEU A 973 1.48 7.96 15.95
CA LEU A 973 2.06 9.11 16.66
C LEU A 973 3.58 9.06 16.51
N THR A 974 4.21 10.13 16.03
CA THR A 974 5.66 10.17 15.81
C THR A 974 6.28 11.49 16.26
N ASN A 975 7.56 11.47 16.61
CA ASN A 975 8.33 12.64 17.05
C ASN A 975 7.71 13.37 18.26
N ILE A 976 7.37 12.60 19.31
CA ILE A 976 6.74 13.14 20.51
C ILE A 976 7.60 12.93 21.76
N GLY A 977 7.51 13.85 22.71
CA GLY A 977 8.19 13.76 24.00
C GLY A 977 7.60 12.71 24.93
N ALA A 978 8.25 12.50 26.07
CA ALA A 978 7.65 11.73 27.16
C ALA A 978 6.35 12.37 27.63
N GLY A 979 5.37 11.52 27.89
CA GLY A 979 4.01 11.92 28.19
C GLY A 979 3.02 10.79 27.97
N THR A 980 1.78 11.04 28.37
CA THR A 980 0.68 10.11 28.15
C THR A 980 -0.19 10.60 27.00
N TYR A 981 -0.42 9.74 26.02
CA TYR A 981 -1.16 10.06 24.80
C TYR A 981 -2.34 9.12 24.58
N ARG A 982 -3.42 9.64 24.03
CA ARG A 982 -4.58 8.84 23.60
C ARG A 982 -4.86 9.11 22.13
N LEU A 983 -5.19 8.07 21.39
CA LEU A 983 -5.67 8.18 20.02
C LEU A 983 -7.20 8.33 20.06
N GLU A 984 -7.68 9.46 19.57
CA GLU A 984 -9.07 9.63 19.16
C GLU A 984 -9.18 9.25 17.68
N VAL A 985 -10.10 8.34 17.37
CA VAL A 985 -10.47 8.03 15.99
C VAL A 985 -11.92 8.42 15.79
N LYS A 986 -12.17 9.21 14.77
CA LYS A 986 -13.51 9.45 14.24
C LYS A 986 -13.65 8.79 12.89
N ASP A 987 -14.82 8.24 12.60
CA ASP A 987 -15.13 7.84 11.23
C ASP A 987 -15.90 8.95 10.50
N LYS A 988 -16.36 8.69 9.27
CA LYS A 988 -17.10 9.68 8.47
C LYS A 988 -18.48 10.05 9.04
N THR A 989 -18.92 9.42 10.12
CA THR A 989 -20.23 9.61 10.71
C THR A 989 -20.15 10.45 11.97
N SER A 990 -21.29 10.99 12.42
CA SER A 990 -21.38 11.74 13.67
C SER A 990 -21.28 10.88 14.94
N CYS A 991 -21.33 9.55 14.80
CA CYS A 991 -21.44 8.59 15.91
C CYS A 991 -20.23 7.65 16.04
N GLY A 992 -19.40 7.52 15.02
CA GLY A 992 -18.16 6.77 15.10
C GLY A 992 -17.09 7.59 15.78
N TYR A 993 -16.97 7.41 17.09
CA TYR A 993 -15.91 8.00 17.91
C TYR A 993 -15.41 6.95 18.90
N SER A 994 -14.12 6.70 18.88
CA SER A 994 -13.44 5.84 19.85
C SER A 994 -12.20 6.54 20.36
N ILE A 995 -11.91 6.37 21.64
CA ILE A 995 -10.67 6.82 22.27
C ILE A 995 -9.89 5.61 22.79
N SER A 996 -8.58 5.60 22.58
CA SER A 996 -7.73 4.50 23.03
C SER A 996 -7.49 4.55 24.53
N GLU A 997 -7.03 3.41 25.06
CA GLU A 997 -6.30 3.39 26.33
C GLU A 997 -5.05 4.29 26.26
N PRO A 998 -4.55 4.79 27.41
CA PRO A 998 -3.43 5.70 27.42
C PRO A 998 -2.14 4.97 27.04
N PHE A 999 -1.38 5.55 26.11
CA PHE A 999 -0.01 5.15 25.81
C PHE A 999 0.95 6.05 26.59
N THR A 1000 1.67 5.48 27.54
CA THR A 1000 2.70 6.19 28.29
C THR A 1000 4.04 6.05 27.58
N ILE A 1001 4.56 7.17 27.09
CA ILE A 1001 5.93 7.29 26.61
C ILE A 1001 6.76 7.81 27.77
N VAL A 1002 7.76 7.03 28.18
CA VAL A 1002 8.73 7.42 29.20
C VAL A 1002 9.96 8.02 28.55
N ASP A 1003 10.56 9.03 29.19
CA ASP A 1003 11.89 9.54 28.82
C ASP A 1003 12.92 8.59 29.46
N GLU A 1004 13.52 7.74 28.65
CA GLU A 1004 14.59 6.85 29.09
C GLU A 1004 15.94 7.41 28.62
N PRO A 1005 16.73 8.01 29.53
CA PRO A 1005 18.02 8.55 29.16
C PRO A 1005 18.94 7.41 28.73
N PHE A 1006 19.56 7.55 27.57
CA PHE A 1006 20.57 6.61 27.08
C PHE A 1006 21.97 7.18 27.28
N LYS A 1007 22.92 6.27 27.49
CA LYS A 1007 24.32 6.65 27.67
C LYS A 1007 24.89 7.15 26.35
N ILE A 1008 25.28 8.42 26.30
CA ILE A 1008 26.02 8.97 25.17
C ILE A 1008 27.53 8.77 25.36
N LEU A 1009 28.23 8.47 24.26
CA LEU A 1009 29.67 8.24 24.27
C LEU A 1009 30.43 9.53 24.59
N ALA A 1010 31.54 9.38 25.32
CA ALA A 1010 32.43 10.49 25.62
C ALA A 1010 33.12 10.98 24.32
N PRO A 1011 33.24 12.30 24.10
CA PRO A 1011 33.87 12.85 22.90
C PRO A 1011 35.32 12.37 22.77
N VAL A 1012 35.77 12.07 21.56
CA VAL A 1012 37.18 11.72 21.32
C VAL A 1012 37.93 12.98 20.89
N ILE A 1013 38.99 13.32 21.63
CA ILE A 1013 39.83 14.49 21.38
C ILE A 1013 41.27 14.05 21.60
N ASN A 1014 42.18 14.47 20.70
CA ASN A 1014 43.59 14.22 20.86
C ASN A 1014 44.22 15.30 21.74
N ASP A 1015 45.21 14.90 22.54
CA ASP A 1015 46.11 15.83 23.20
C ASP A 1015 46.79 16.74 22.17
N LEU A 1016 47.00 18.00 22.56
CA LEU A 1016 47.54 19.03 21.68
C LEU A 1016 48.83 19.60 22.27
N ARG A 1017 49.92 19.51 21.53
CA ARG A 1017 51.18 20.15 21.90
C ARG A 1017 51.40 21.42 21.09
N VAL A 1018 51.67 22.52 21.77
CA VAL A 1018 52.04 23.81 21.17
C VAL A 1018 53.36 24.32 21.74
N CYS A 1019 54.15 24.97 20.89
CA CYS A 1019 55.51 25.37 21.28
C CYS A 1019 55.53 26.59 22.20
N TYR A 1020 54.58 27.52 22.04
CA TYR A 1020 54.52 28.80 22.74
C TYR A 1020 53.06 29.16 23.06
N VAL A 1021 52.86 30.20 23.86
CA VAL A 1021 51.54 30.81 24.10
C VAL A 1021 50.93 31.29 22.77
N SER A 1022 49.87 30.64 22.32
CA SER A 1022 49.21 30.92 21.04
C SER A 1022 47.71 30.64 21.09
N ASP A 1023 46.98 31.22 20.13
CA ASP A 1023 45.60 30.80 19.84
C ASP A 1023 45.60 29.41 19.22
N ILE A 1024 44.83 28.51 19.81
CA ILE A 1024 44.71 27.11 19.36
C ILE A 1024 43.29 26.83 18.88
N VAL A 1025 43.17 25.78 18.06
CA VAL A 1025 41.89 25.18 17.68
C VAL A 1025 41.92 23.73 18.12
N LEU A 1026 40.96 23.36 18.97
CA LEU A 1026 40.81 22.01 19.51
C LEU A 1026 39.54 21.37 18.93
N PRO A 1027 39.67 20.50 17.92
CA PRO A 1027 38.53 19.81 17.32
C PRO A 1027 38.24 18.46 18.01
N VAL A 1028 36.96 18.16 18.19
CA VAL A 1028 36.45 16.83 18.49
C VAL A 1028 36.52 15.97 17.22
N ILE A 1029 37.01 14.74 17.36
CA ILE A 1029 37.10 13.78 16.27
C ILE A 1029 35.72 13.16 16.02
N ALA A 1030 35.30 13.15 14.75
CA ALA A 1030 34.00 12.64 14.32
C ALA A 1030 32.83 13.21 15.14
N PRO A 1031 32.59 14.53 15.10
CA PRO A 1031 31.54 15.15 15.90
C PRO A 1031 30.17 14.59 15.51
N GLU A 1032 29.42 14.16 16.52
CA GLU A 1032 28.06 13.65 16.45
C GLU A 1032 27.07 14.71 16.98
N GLU A 1033 25.77 14.49 16.79
CA GLU A 1033 24.72 15.45 17.15
C GLU A 1033 24.74 15.86 18.64
N GLY A 1034 24.88 17.14 18.95
CA GLY A 1034 24.83 17.64 20.33
C GLY A 1034 25.70 18.89 20.52
N THR A 1035 25.63 19.46 21.71
CA THR A 1035 26.48 20.58 22.12
C THR A 1035 27.68 20.04 22.88
N TYR A 1036 28.88 20.25 22.36
CA TYR A 1036 30.12 19.96 23.07
C TYR A 1036 30.43 21.10 24.03
N GLN A 1037 30.82 20.76 25.24
CA GLN A 1037 31.07 21.67 26.33
C GLN A 1037 32.50 21.45 26.83
N LEU A 1038 33.34 22.48 26.75
CA LEU A 1038 34.72 22.51 27.24
C LEU A 1038 34.76 23.19 28.60
N PHE A 1039 35.47 22.59 29.55
CA PHE A 1039 35.66 23.08 30.91
C PHE A 1039 37.14 23.15 31.24
N GLU A 1040 37.54 24.14 32.05
CA GLU A 1040 38.91 24.26 32.55
C GLU A 1040 39.15 23.29 33.72
N ARG A 1041 38.10 22.97 34.49
CA ARG A 1041 38.13 21.97 35.55
C ARG A 1041 36.88 21.09 35.52
N ILE A 1042 36.99 19.87 36.05
CA ILE A 1042 35.89 18.89 36.03
C ILE A 1042 34.71 19.29 36.95
N ASP A 1043 34.97 20.13 37.96
CA ASP A 1043 34.02 20.60 38.98
C ASP A 1043 33.38 21.96 38.63
N ASP A 1044 33.73 22.54 37.49
CA ASP A 1044 33.17 23.81 37.03
C ASP A 1044 31.66 23.69 36.76
N SER A 1045 30.87 24.58 37.38
CA SER A 1045 29.41 24.57 37.26
C SER A 1045 28.89 24.99 35.86
N LYS A 1046 29.73 25.62 35.05
CA LYS A 1046 29.42 26.09 33.70
C LYS A 1046 30.62 25.85 32.76
N PRO A 1047 30.38 25.56 31.48
CA PRO A 1047 31.46 25.39 30.52
C PRO A 1047 32.20 26.71 30.26
N PHE A 1048 33.50 26.57 30.08
CA PHE A 1048 34.38 27.62 29.58
C PHE A 1048 34.04 28.01 28.14
N LEU A 1049 33.77 27.02 27.28
CA LEU A 1049 33.30 27.22 25.91
C LEU A 1049 32.28 26.15 25.51
N GLU A 1050 31.36 26.51 24.61
CA GLU A 1050 30.40 25.58 24.02
C GLU A 1050 30.49 25.60 22.49
N SER A 1051 30.31 24.45 21.86
CA SER A 1051 30.39 24.30 20.41
C SER A 1051 29.44 23.21 19.93
N THR A 1052 28.51 23.55 19.04
CA THR A 1052 27.65 22.58 18.34
C THR A 1052 28.37 21.86 17.20
N LYS A 1053 29.55 22.34 16.81
CA LYS A 1053 30.39 21.74 15.77
C LYS A 1053 31.55 20.92 16.33
N GLY A 1054 31.71 20.89 17.67
CA GLY A 1054 32.84 20.23 18.34
C GLY A 1054 34.18 20.91 18.09
N ILE A 1055 34.21 22.21 17.76
CA ILE A 1055 35.45 22.97 17.57
C ILE A 1055 35.53 24.07 18.62
N PHE A 1056 36.62 24.08 19.40
CA PHE A 1056 36.90 25.10 20.40
C PHE A 1056 38.12 25.94 20.00
N SER A 1057 37.98 27.27 20.00
CA SER A 1057 39.08 28.19 19.69
C SER A 1057 39.34 29.10 20.87
N PHE A 1058 40.55 29.06 21.43
CA PHE A 1058 40.94 29.88 22.58
C PHE A 1058 42.47 30.00 22.69
N LYS A 1059 42.92 30.97 23.47
CA LYS A 1059 44.35 31.21 23.74
C LYS A 1059 44.82 30.39 24.94
N VAL A 1060 45.89 29.62 24.77
CA VAL A 1060 46.48 28.83 25.87
C VAL A 1060 47.71 29.53 26.41
N ALA A 1061 47.70 29.83 27.71
CA ALA A 1061 48.79 30.55 28.39
C ALA A 1061 49.87 29.64 29.01
N LYS A 1062 49.54 28.39 29.34
CA LYS A 1062 50.44 27.41 29.96
C LYS A 1062 49.90 26.01 29.78
N THR A 1063 50.74 25.00 30.05
CA THR A 1063 50.32 23.59 30.06
C THR A 1063 49.16 23.38 31.04
N ALA A 1064 48.07 22.81 30.54
CA ALA A 1064 46.86 22.57 31.33
C ALA A 1064 46.06 21.39 30.76
N ASP A 1065 45.28 20.77 31.63
CA ASP A 1065 44.28 19.79 31.26
C ASP A 1065 42.93 20.48 31.09
N TYR A 1066 42.19 20.13 30.05
CA TYR A 1066 40.81 20.54 29.86
C TYR A 1066 39.89 19.33 29.85
N PHE A 1067 38.60 19.54 30.10
CA PHE A 1067 37.61 18.48 30.15
C PHE A 1067 36.50 18.79 29.17
N VAL A 1068 36.26 17.88 28.23
CA VAL A 1068 35.19 18.02 27.24
C VAL A 1068 34.15 16.95 27.46
N ARG A 1069 32.88 17.36 27.46
CA ARG A 1069 31.75 16.43 27.40
C ARG A 1069 30.79 16.85 26.31
N ARG A 1070 29.99 15.90 25.84
CA ARG A 1070 28.89 16.15 24.92
C ARG A 1070 27.58 16.21 25.68
N LYS A 1071 26.72 17.16 25.33
CA LYS A 1071 25.36 17.27 25.81
C LYS A 1071 24.39 17.11 24.65
N LEU A 1072 23.43 16.20 24.77
CA LEU A 1072 22.37 15.98 23.80
C LEU A 1072 21.03 15.93 24.55
N GLY A 1073 20.20 16.96 24.36
CA GLY A 1073 18.99 17.14 25.14
C GLY A 1073 19.30 17.26 26.65
N SER A 1074 18.68 16.40 27.47
CA SER A 1074 18.96 16.28 28.91
C SER A 1074 20.15 15.36 29.23
N CYS A 1075 20.63 14.55 28.29
CA CYS A 1075 21.74 13.63 28.50
C CYS A 1075 23.10 14.30 28.34
N THR A 1076 24.04 13.92 29.21
CA THR A 1076 25.45 14.32 29.15
C THR A 1076 26.35 13.09 29.12
N SER A 1077 27.43 13.17 28.35
CA SER A 1077 28.46 12.13 28.34
C SER A 1077 29.34 12.25 29.57
N GLU A 1078 30.13 11.21 29.82
CA GLU A 1078 31.32 11.33 30.66
C GLU A 1078 32.27 12.39 30.09
N PHE A 1079 33.10 12.95 30.96
CA PHE A 1079 34.16 13.87 30.57
C PHE A 1079 35.32 13.12 29.92
N THR A 1080 35.77 13.64 28.79
CA THR A 1080 37.06 13.30 28.20
C THR A 1080 38.08 14.35 28.63
N LYS A 1081 39.15 13.88 29.26
CA LYS A 1081 40.31 14.72 29.57
C LYS A 1081 41.16 14.90 28.32
N VAL A 1082 41.56 16.13 28.03
CA VAL A 1082 42.50 16.47 26.97
C VAL A 1082 43.67 17.26 27.57
N HIS A 1083 44.88 16.78 27.31
CA HIS A 1083 46.10 17.44 27.74
C HIS A 1083 46.58 18.42 26.67
N VAL A 1084 46.71 19.69 27.04
CA VAL A 1084 47.32 20.70 26.17
C VAL A 1084 48.69 21.09 26.74
N GLU A 1085 49.76 20.65 26.08
CA GLU A 1085 51.14 20.91 26.48
C GLU A 1085 51.67 22.19 25.80
N VAL A 1086 52.09 23.19 26.58
CA VAL A 1086 52.85 24.34 26.10
C VAL A 1086 54.32 24.12 26.43
N THR A 1087 55.15 23.93 25.41
CA THR A 1087 56.55 23.47 25.59
C THR A 1087 57.48 24.58 26.13
N HIS A 1088 57.18 25.85 25.83
CA HIS A 1088 57.93 27.02 26.31
C HIS A 1088 56.97 28.10 26.81
N ASP A 1089 56.47 27.94 28.04
CA ASP A 1089 55.53 28.86 28.69
C ASP A 1089 56.20 30.09 29.34
N ASN A 1090 57.53 30.08 29.50
CA ASN A 1090 58.30 31.15 30.12
C ASN A 1090 59.06 32.07 29.13
N LEU A 1091 58.84 31.93 27.82
CA LEU A 1091 59.54 32.72 26.80
C LEU A 1091 58.95 34.15 26.73
N GLU A 1092 59.73 35.14 27.17
CA GLU A 1092 59.37 36.56 27.12
C GLU A 1092 60.24 37.32 26.12
N ILE A 1093 59.62 37.92 25.11
CA ILE A 1093 60.28 38.76 24.11
C ILE A 1093 59.82 40.19 24.28
N THR A 1094 60.70 41.07 24.75
CA THR A 1094 60.43 42.51 24.83
C THR A 1094 60.49 43.14 23.43
N ASN A 1095 59.74 44.21 23.21
CA ASN A 1095 59.65 44.88 21.90
C ASN A 1095 60.27 46.29 21.90
N THR A 1096 60.96 46.69 22.97
CA THR A 1096 61.53 48.03 23.14
C THR A 1096 62.88 47.95 23.86
N MET A 1097 63.85 48.75 23.42
CA MET A 1097 65.14 48.93 24.09
C MET A 1097 65.57 50.41 24.09
N THR A 1098 66.33 50.82 25.10
CA THR A 1098 66.81 52.19 25.32
C THR A 1098 68.33 52.20 25.62
N PRO A 1099 69.21 51.93 24.63
CA PRO A 1099 70.66 51.97 24.82
C PRO A 1099 71.18 53.39 25.06
N ASN A 1100 71.07 53.87 26.31
CA ASN A 1100 71.47 55.20 26.80
C ASN A 1100 72.57 55.16 27.88
N GLY A 1101 72.98 53.97 28.33
CA GLY A 1101 74.05 53.73 29.30
C GLY A 1101 73.64 53.88 30.76
N ASP A 1102 72.35 53.89 31.09
CA ASP A 1102 71.84 53.99 32.46
C ASP A 1102 71.74 52.65 33.21
N GLY A 1103 72.08 51.54 32.53
CA GLY A 1103 72.01 50.18 33.06
C GLY A 1103 70.62 49.53 32.93
N MET A 1104 69.62 50.22 32.38
CA MET A 1104 68.25 49.74 32.20
C MET A 1104 67.88 49.65 30.70
N ASN A 1105 67.49 48.46 30.25
CA ASN A 1105 67.11 48.20 28.84
C ASN A 1105 68.16 48.63 27.79
N ASP A 1106 69.43 48.73 28.20
CA ASP A 1106 70.56 49.03 27.32
C ASP A 1106 70.83 47.95 26.28
N VAL A 1107 70.37 46.73 26.58
CA VAL A 1107 70.43 45.59 25.70
C VAL A 1107 69.05 44.95 25.56
N TRP A 1108 68.80 44.35 24.40
CA TRP A 1108 67.59 43.60 24.16
C TRP A 1108 67.68 42.24 24.84
N GLN A 1109 67.14 42.15 26.06
CA GLN A 1109 67.10 40.90 26.81
C GLN A 1109 65.87 40.07 26.43
N VAL A 1110 66.10 38.92 25.80
CA VAL A 1110 65.08 37.88 25.62
C VAL A 1110 65.19 36.88 26.78
N ARG A 1111 64.11 36.67 27.53
CA ARG A 1111 64.09 35.82 28.73
C ARG A 1111 63.38 34.50 28.43
N GLY A 1112 63.76 33.43 29.13
CA GLY A 1112 63.16 32.11 28.97
C GLY A 1112 63.53 31.40 27.66
N LEU A 1113 64.65 31.77 27.03
CA LEU A 1113 65.20 31.01 25.91
C LEU A 1113 65.68 29.64 26.40
N PRO A 1114 65.25 28.53 25.79
CA PRO A 1114 65.75 27.20 26.14
C PRO A 1114 67.25 27.04 25.79
N ASP A 1115 67.98 26.26 26.58
CA ASP A 1115 69.44 26.02 26.46
C ASP A 1115 69.78 25.07 25.30
N PHE A 1116 69.36 25.43 24.08
CA PHE A 1116 69.64 24.67 22.87
C PHE A 1116 70.86 25.24 22.14
N LYS A 1117 71.87 24.39 21.89
CA LYS A 1117 73.07 24.72 21.10
C LYS A 1117 72.78 25.18 19.67
N GLY A 1118 71.53 25.12 19.20
CA GLY A 1118 71.08 25.45 17.85
C GLY A 1118 70.27 26.74 17.70
N THR A 1119 69.88 27.44 18.78
CA THR A 1119 69.07 28.67 18.70
C THR A 1119 69.75 29.73 17.83
N ASN A 1120 69.03 30.34 16.89
CA ASN A 1120 69.53 31.40 16.03
C ASN A 1120 68.63 32.64 16.13
N ILE A 1121 69.17 33.75 16.62
CA ILE A 1121 68.47 35.03 16.77
C ILE A 1121 69.08 36.02 15.80
N LYS A 1122 68.26 36.58 14.91
CA LYS A 1122 68.66 37.57 13.90
C LYS A 1122 67.86 38.85 14.09
N VAL A 1123 68.52 40.00 13.93
CA VAL A 1123 67.87 41.32 13.89
C VAL A 1123 68.25 42.02 12.58
N TYR A 1124 67.25 42.61 11.94
CA TYR A 1124 67.31 43.23 10.64
C TYR A 1124 66.86 44.69 10.71
N THR A 1125 67.44 45.55 9.87
CA THR A 1125 66.88 46.88 9.60
C THR A 1125 65.55 46.77 8.86
N ARG A 1126 64.79 47.88 8.80
CA ARG A 1126 63.60 47.99 7.93
C ARG A 1126 63.87 47.67 6.45
N GLY A 1127 65.11 47.87 5.98
CA GLY A 1127 65.54 47.54 4.61
C GLY A 1127 65.97 46.08 4.41
N GLY A 1128 65.82 45.21 5.42
CA GLY A 1128 66.19 43.79 5.35
C GLY A 1128 67.68 43.50 5.58
N GLN A 1129 68.48 44.50 5.98
CA GLN A 1129 69.90 44.29 6.28
C GLN A 1129 70.07 43.65 7.66
N LEU A 1130 70.76 42.51 7.74
CA LEU A 1130 71.12 41.86 9.00
C LEU A 1130 72.12 42.73 9.78
N VAL A 1131 71.73 43.14 10.99
CA VAL A 1131 72.54 43.99 11.88
C VAL A 1131 73.00 43.27 13.15
N TYR A 1132 72.42 42.13 13.46
CA TYR A 1132 72.85 41.30 14.58
C TYR A 1132 72.46 39.84 14.33
N GLU A 1133 73.34 38.90 14.67
CA GLU A 1133 73.08 37.46 14.67
C GLU A 1133 73.72 36.84 15.92
N SER A 1134 72.99 35.94 16.57
CA SER A 1134 73.49 35.11 17.66
C SER A 1134 73.10 33.66 17.39
N ILE A 1135 74.07 32.76 17.46
CA ILE A 1135 73.89 31.31 17.24
C ILE A 1135 74.31 30.58 18.51
N GLY A 1136 73.47 29.65 18.97
CA GLY A 1136 73.60 28.96 20.26
C GLY A 1136 73.03 29.80 21.39
N ASN A 1137 73.71 29.80 22.54
CA ASN A 1137 73.23 30.49 23.73
C ASN A 1137 73.31 32.02 23.54
N TYR A 1138 72.23 32.73 23.89
CA TYR A 1138 72.11 34.19 23.77
C TYR A 1138 72.92 34.94 24.85
N THR A 1139 74.23 34.69 24.91
CA THR A 1139 75.13 35.19 25.97
C THR A 1139 75.59 36.63 25.76
N LYS A 1140 75.44 37.17 24.55
CA LYS A 1140 75.76 38.56 24.20
C LYS A 1140 74.54 39.25 23.61
N PRO A 1141 73.61 39.76 24.44
CA PRO A 1141 72.38 40.39 23.96
C PRO A 1141 72.63 41.55 22.98
N PHE A 1142 71.66 41.84 22.11
CA PHE A 1142 71.77 42.92 21.13
C PHE A 1142 71.76 44.28 21.83
N ASP A 1143 72.82 45.06 21.68
CA ASP A 1143 73.09 46.33 22.38
C ASP A 1143 72.77 47.58 21.53
N GLY A 1144 72.15 47.39 20.37
CA GLY A 1144 71.82 48.50 19.46
C GLY A 1144 73.03 49.06 18.72
N ARG A 1145 74.14 48.31 18.63
CA ARG A 1145 75.32 48.66 17.81
C ARG A 1145 75.48 47.70 16.63
N PHE A 1146 76.06 48.19 15.54
CA PHE A 1146 76.47 47.39 14.39
C PHE A 1146 77.85 47.86 13.91
N ARG A 1147 78.84 46.95 13.93
CA ARG A 1147 80.26 47.26 13.61
C ARG A 1147 80.80 48.43 14.44
N ASP A 1148 80.60 48.35 15.76
CA ASP A 1148 81.01 49.35 16.76
C ASP A 1148 80.38 50.74 16.61
N LYS A 1149 79.43 50.91 15.68
CA LYS A 1149 78.65 52.14 15.51
C LYS A 1149 77.24 51.99 16.05
N GLU A 1150 76.77 53.06 16.66
CA GLU A 1150 75.40 53.18 17.16
C GLU A 1150 74.37 53.15 16.02
N LEU A 1151 73.41 52.23 16.10
CA LEU A 1151 72.31 52.15 15.15
C LEU A 1151 71.29 53.30 15.39
N PRO A 1152 70.68 53.90 14.36
CA PRO A 1152 69.67 54.95 14.53
C PRO A 1152 68.45 54.50 15.36
N ALA A 1153 67.82 55.45 16.05
CA ALA A 1153 66.50 55.20 16.67
C ALA A 1153 65.48 54.82 15.57
N GLY A 1154 64.71 53.77 15.83
CA GLY A 1154 63.79 53.22 14.84
C GLY A 1154 63.37 51.79 15.12
N VAL A 1155 62.55 51.24 14.22
CA VAL A 1155 62.02 49.87 14.33
C VAL A 1155 62.90 48.91 13.54
N TYR A 1156 63.33 47.86 14.22
CA TYR A 1156 64.07 46.73 13.69
C TYR A 1156 63.21 45.47 13.76
N TYR A 1157 63.47 44.50 12.88
CA TYR A 1157 62.72 43.25 12.83
C TYR A 1157 63.59 42.09 13.28
N TYR A 1158 63.08 41.20 14.11
CA TYR A 1158 63.81 40.03 14.56
C TYR A 1158 63.20 38.74 14.04
N VAL A 1159 64.05 37.72 13.92
CA VAL A 1159 63.67 36.32 13.70
C VAL A 1159 64.41 35.47 14.72
N ILE A 1160 63.69 34.70 15.53
CA ILE A 1160 64.21 33.76 16.52
C ILE A 1160 63.85 32.35 16.05
N ASP A 1161 64.84 31.60 15.61
CA ASP A 1161 64.72 30.19 15.24
C ASP A 1161 65.31 29.34 16.36
N LEU A 1162 64.47 28.67 17.15
CA LEU A 1162 64.95 27.80 18.23
C LEU A 1162 65.52 26.47 17.72
N ARG A 1163 65.43 26.17 16.41
CA ARG A 1163 65.82 24.90 15.76
C ARG A 1163 65.24 23.63 16.42
N ALA A 1164 64.16 23.77 17.17
CA ALA A 1164 63.29 22.68 17.60
C ALA A 1164 62.25 22.38 16.50
N GLU A 1165 61.35 21.42 16.69
CA GLU A 1165 60.19 21.14 15.80
C GLU A 1165 59.15 22.30 15.76
N CYS A 1166 59.57 23.52 16.07
CA CYS A 1166 58.75 24.72 16.22
C CYS A 1166 59.04 25.71 15.08
N LYS A 1167 58.01 26.42 14.62
CA LYS A 1167 58.19 27.49 13.62
C LYS A 1167 59.02 28.65 14.20
N PRO A 1168 59.87 29.32 13.38
CA PRO A 1168 60.59 30.52 13.81
C PRO A 1168 59.64 31.62 14.25
N LEU A 1169 60.00 32.30 15.34
CA LEU A 1169 59.27 33.47 15.85
C LEU A 1169 59.76 34.73 15.15
N GLY A 1170 58.85 35.61 14.75
CA GLY A 1170 59.18 36.88 14.12
C GLY A 1170 58.43 38.04 14.78
N GLY A 1171 59.07 39.19 14.88
CA GLY A 1171 58.47 40.38 15.47
C GLY A 1171 59.31 41.63 15.23
N SER A 1172 58.96 42.71 15.90
CA SER A 1172 59.70 43.97 15.85
C SER A 1172 60.22 44.39 17.22
N ILE A 1173 61.34 45.09 17.21
CA ILE A 1173 61.92 45.76 18.36
C ILE A 1173 62.13 47.24 18.02
N THR A 1174 61.67 48.12 18.90
CA THR A 1174 61.84 49.56 18.78
C THR A 1174 63.06 49.98 19.58
N LEU A 1175 64.05 50.55 18.90
CA LEU A 1175 65.22 51.17 19.52
C LEU A 1175 64.93 52.65 19.71
N LEU A 1176 64.95 53.08 20.96
CA LEU A 1176 64.78 54.47 21.40
C LEU A 1176 66.12 54.97 21.97
N ARG A 1177 66.48 56.23 21.75
CA ARG A 1177 67.64 56.87 22.39
C ARG A 1177 67.28 58.25 22.89
#